data_AF-A0A9D6MMM1-F1
#
_entry.id   AF-A0A9D6MMM1-F1
#
_cell.length_a   1.000
_cell.length_b   1.000
_cell.length_c   1.000
_cell.angle_alpha   90.00
_cell.angle_beta   90.00
_cell.angle_gamma   90.00
#
_symmetry.space_group_name_H-M   'P 1'
#
loop_
_entity.id
_entity.type
_entity.pdbx_description
1 polymer ?
#
loop_
_entity_poly.entity_id
_entity_poly.type
_entity_poly.pdbx_seq_one_letter_code
_entity_poly.pdbx_strand_id
1 'polypeptide(L)'
;MLADDPPWPAVNGSRVVFLLDAASGFERRLLEDWIARTRPAHVPPTEVEAIPIPPSRRGRRRLDPRLEARLATGDDPVLAPVRVSWHPGDVDGKREARLSDLLTLGDPRDPGRLRQRWVLRRYPERCRIVVGEPAPISDLRERWRRAGGADAAQTTGLAEFVVRQAALACERAERRLRGARYKVPRFVYETILARPAFRGGVARLARDLGRPESDVARDASKGLREIAARHSPYVIDLTAHLIRLLYTRGYGEALHYDQAQLEALAVLTQRHPVVFLPSHKSNLDHLVLQYALHENGHPPNHTAGGINMNFFPVGPLVRRSGVFFIRRSFKDNAVYKHVLRQYIDYLVEKRFSLEWYIEGGRSRSGKLLPPMFGMLAYVVDAYRRGKSEDVYLIPTSIAYDQIQDVGDYVAEQRGAAKQRESFGWFLRLIRSLRRRYGDIHIRFGEPISLHQVLGPPDPGAEPNPDEQSLAVQKLAFEVAVRINRVTPITPTSLVTLALLGVGDRALTLEETATSLRNIVDYVRRRRLPTTTGLRDLDTPEGLTRALDVLVESGVVSRFAEGPEAVYAIGADQHLTAAYYRNTIIHFFVNGAIAELALLAAAEDGALDPVAVFWDEAMRLRDLLKFEFFFAEKDAFRAELRAEIAGQDPEWEASLPAGGAAIHTLIRRFKPFSAHRVLRPFVDAYRVVGDALERLDPGAPFDEATFLASCISLGKQYDLQHRVRSHESVSKVLFATALRLARNRGIVPAAPPAEPERAALSARRRAFADEIRAAVRRVDAIDALVASRRAGLID
;
A
#
# COMPACT_ATOMS: atom_id res chain seq x y z
N MET A 1 -14.18 18.62 42.72
CA MET A 1 -12.73 18.63 42.44
C MET A 1 -12.49 17.84 41.17
N LEU A 2 -11.58 18.32 40.31
CA LEU A 2 -11.08 17.51 39.19
C LEU A 2 -10.06 16.51 39.76
N ALA A 3 -10.04 15.28 39.24
CA ALA A 3 -9.04 14.29 39.61
C ALA A 3 -7.71 14.62 38.90
N ASP A 4 -6.61 14.67 39.65
CA ASP A 4 -5.24 14.97 39.17
C ASP A 4 -5.08 16.35 38.48
N ASP A 5 -5.29 17.45 39.21
CA ASP A 5 -4.95 18.79 38.70
C ASP A 5 -3.42 18.89 38.46
N PRO A 6 -2.96 19.36 37.28
CA PRO A 6 -1.54 19.54 37.03
C PRO A 6 -0.96 20.61 37.98
N PRO A 7 0.31 20.47 38.39
CA PRO A 7 0.97 21.44 39.26
C PRO A 7 1.11 22.80 38.57
N TRP A 8 1.34 23.85 39.37
CA TRP A 8 1.69 25.17 38.86
C TRP A 8 2.93 25.06 37.95
N PRO A 9 2.96 25.72 36.78
CA PRO A 9 4.11 25.63 35.88
C PRO A 9 5.39 26.04 36.60
N ALA A 10 6.45 25.24 36.46
CA ALA A 10 7.75 25.50 37.08
C ALA A 10 8.38 26.73 36.41
N VAL A 11 8.30 27.88 37.07
CA VAL A 11 8.88 29.15 36.64
C VAL A 11 9.79 29.69 37.74
N ASN A 12 11.03 30.02 37.38
CA ASN A 12 12.08 30.50 38.29
C ASN A 12 11.85 31.97 38.68
N GLY A 13 10.80 32.26 39.45
CA GLY A 13 10.48 33.60 39.94
C GLY A 13 10.01 34.60 38.87
N SER A 14 9.87 34.18 37.62
CA SER A 14 9.37 35.02 36.52
C SER A 14 7.85 35.17 36.58
N ARG A 15 7.35 36.37 36.25
CA ARG A 15 5.91 36.63 36.11
C ARG A 15 5.28 35.69 35.07
N VAL A 16 4.13 35.10 35.38
CA VAL A 16 3.43 34.15 34.50
C VAL A 16 2.20 34.80 33.88
N VAL A 17 2.08 34.68 32.56
CA VAL A 17 0.86 35.04 31.82
C VAL A 17 0.25 33.77 31.25
N PHE A 18 -0.94 33.42 31.72
CA PHE A 18 -1.68 32.25 31.25
C PHE A 18 -2.43 32.55 29.96
N LEU A 19 -2.19 31.75 28.92
CA LEU A 19 -2.91 31.83 27.65
C LEU A 19 -4.06 30.81 27.65
N LEU A 20 -5.31 31.28 27.75
CA LEU A 20 -6.47 30.41 27.92
C LEU A 20 -7.05 29.94 26.57
N ASP A 21 -6.76 28.70 26.16
CA ASP A 21 -7.38 28.05 25.00
C ASP A 21 -8.69 27.36 25.42
N ALA A 22 -9.76 28.15 25.49
CA ALA A 22 -11.09 27.72 25.95
C ALA A 22 -12.16 27.83 24.85
N ALA A 23 -12.83 26.72 24.54
CA ALA A 23 -13.88 26.64 23.52
C ALA A 23 -15.25 27.18 24.00
N SER A 24 -15.40 27.43 25.30
CA SER A 24 -16.63 27.95 25.91
C SER A 24 -16.33 28.83 27.13
N GLY A 25 -17.30 29.65 27.54
CA GLY A 25 -17.21 30.41 28.80
C GLY A 25 -17.30 29.52 30.06
N PHE A 26 -17.60 28.22 29.90
CA PHE A 26 -17.53 27.25 31.00
C PHE A 26 -16.11 26.71 31.15
N GLU A 27 -15.47 26.31 30.05
CA GLU A 27 -14.05 25.92 30.06
C GLU A 27 -13.16 27.05 30.56
N ARG A 28 -13.44 28.29 30.16
CA ARG A 28 -12.71 29.47 30.64
C ARG A 28 -12.75 29.57 32.17
N ARG A 29 -13.94 29.43 32.77
CA ARG A 29 -14.10 29.45 34.23
C ARG A 29 -13.35 28.31 34.90
N LEU A 30 -13.39 27.09 34.35
CA LEU A 30 -12.63 25.97 34.90
C LEU A 30 -11.11 26.25 34.94
N LEU A 31 -10.58 26.91 33.90
CA LEU A 31 -9.17 27.31 33.86
C LEU A 31 -8.86 28.42 34.86
N GLU A 32 -9.69 29.45 34.93
CA GLU A 32 -9.56 30.56 35.89
C GLU A 32 -9.64 30.05 37.34
N ASP A 33 -10.58 29.15 37.64
CA ASP A 33 -10.73 28.52 38.95
C ASP A 33 -9.51 27.64 39.28
N TRP A 34 -8.94 26.94 38.30
CA TRP A 34 -7.71 26.16 38.51
C TRP A 34 -6.52 27.06 38.81
N ILE A 35 -6.31 28.13 38.03
CA ILE A 35 -5.26 29.13 38.29
C ILE A 35 -5.39 29.66 39.72
N ALA A 36 -6.61 30.01 40.15
CA ALA A 36 -6.83 30.51 41.51
C ALA A 36 -6.49 29.48 42.61
N ARG A 37 -6.78 28.19 42.37
CA ARG A 37 -6.54 27.10 43.33
C ARG A 37 -5.09 26.61 43.39
N THR A 38 -4.38 26.57 42.27
CA THR A 38 -3.00 26.04 42.21
C THR A 38 -1.92 27.11 42.37
N ARG A 39 -2.31 28.39 42.46
CA ARG A 39 -1.41 29.51 42.71
C ARG A 39 -0.64 29.32 44.01
N PRO A 40 0.70 29.32 43.98
CA PRO A 40 1.51 29.30 45.19
C PRO A 40 1.25 30.53 46.07
N ALA A 41 1.28 30.36 47.39
CA ALA A 41 1.02 31.44 48.34
C ALA A 41 1.96 32.66 48.18
N HIS A 42 3.18 32.44 47.66
CA HIS A 42 4.19 33.47 47.45
C HIS A 42 3.97 34.31 46.17
N VAL A 43 3.04 33.93 45.27
CA VAL A 43 2.75 34.68 44.05
C VAL A 43 1.50 35.55 44.28
N PRO A 44 1.61 36.89 44.33
CA PRO A 44 0.46 37.76 44.56
C PRO A 44 -0.56 37.71 43.40
N PRO A 45 -1.87 37.94 43.65
CA PRO A 45 -2.89 37.82 42.62
C PRO A 45 -2.70 38.81 41.46
N THR A 46 -2.09 39.96 41.74
CA THR A 46 -1.80 41.05 40.79
C THR A 46 -0.72 40.69 39.77
N GLU A 47 0.11 39.69 40.05
CA GLU A 47 1.18 39.24 39.15
C GLU A 47 0.73 38.14 38.19
N VAL A 48 -0.43 37.53 38.44
CA VAL A 48 -1.01 36.49 37.57
C VAL A 48 -1.97 37.13 36.58
N GLU A 49 -1.63 37.05 35.29
CA GLU A 49 -2.52 37.52 34.22
C GLU A 49 -3.05 36.33 33.42
N ALA A 50 -4.34 36.35 33.09
CA ALA A 50 -4.97 35.34 32.26
C ALA A 50 -5.58 35.99 31.00
N ILE A 51 -5.01 35.68 29.84
CA ILE A 51 -5.41 36.25 28.55
C ILE A 51 -6.10 35.15 27.73
N PRO A 52 -7.37 35.34 27.32
CA PRO A 52 -8.04 34.40 26.44
C PRO A 52 -7.43 34.45 25.05
N ILE A 53 -7.14 33.28 24.48
CA ILE A 53 -6.70 33.16 23.09
C ILE A 53 -7.83 32.55 22.24
N PRO A 54 -7.85 32.78 20.92
CA PRO A 54 -8.80 32.13 20.03
C PRO A 54 -8.77 30.60 20.25
N PRO A 55 -9.94 29.97 20.47
CA PRO A 55 -9.97 28.55 20.74
C PRO A 55 -9.41 27.82 19.53
N SER A 56 -8.45 26.92 19.72
CA SER A 56 -7.92 26.24 18.55
C SER A 56 -8.86 25.13 18.07
N ARG A 57 -9.69 24.55 18.94
CA ARG A 57 -10.66 23.46 18.62
C ARG A 57 -11.92 23.93 17.86
N ARG A 58 -12.35 25.18 18.03
CA ARG A 58 -13.55 25.74 17.38
C ARG A 58 -13.17 26.97 16.56
N GLY A 59 -13.91 27.27 15.49
CA GLY A 59 -13.54 28.31 14.51
C GLY A 59 -13.13 29.67 15.09
N ARG A 60 -12.38 30.45 14.29
CA ARG A 60 -11.69 31.68 14.72
C ARG A 60 -12.64 32.71 15.34
N ARG A 61 -12.33 33.11 16.57
CA ARG A 61 -12.71 34.41 17.16
C ARG A 61 -11.59 35.41 16.91
N ARG A 62 -11.90 36.72 16.96
CA ARG A 62 -10.88 37.77 16.90
C ARG A 62 -9.86 37.59 18.02
N LEU A 63 -8.62 37.93 17.72
CA LEU A 63 -7.52 37.95 18.67
C LEU A 63 -7.82 38.98 19.78
N ASP A 64 -7.53 38.66 21.03
CA ASP A 64 -7.76 39.59 22.14
C ASP A 64 -6.70 40.71 22.09
N PRO A 65 -7.10 42.00 22.01
CA PRO A 65 -6.16 43.12 21.99
C PRO A 65 -5.19 43.14 23.18
N ARG A 66 -5.56 42.55 24.32
CA ARG A 66 -4.69 42.42 25.49
C ARG A 66 -3.43 41.61 25.21
N LEU A 67 -3.50 40.62 24.31
CA LEU A 67 -2.33 39.85 23.91
C LEU A 67 -1.34 40.71 23.11
N GLU A 68 -1.83 41.53 22.18
CA GLU A 68 -0.97 42.45 21.42
C GLU A 68 -0.34 43.49 22.33
N ALA A 69 -1.12 44.08 23.24
CA ALA A 69 -0.59 45.03 24.23
C ALA A 69 0.48 44.38 25.12
N ARG A 70 0.26 43.15 25.59
CA ARG A 70 1.25 42.41 26.39
C ARG A 70 2.53 42.14 25.60
N LEU A 71 2.40 41.70 24.35
CA LEU A 71 3.55 41.43 23.48
C LEU A 71 4.29 42.69 23.04
N ALA A 72 3.68 43.87 23.16
CA ALA A 72 4.33 45.16 22.94
C ALA A 72 5.03 45.70 24.20
N THR A 73 4.72 45.16 25.38
CA THR A 73 5.35 45.55 26.64
C THR A 73 6.82 45.09 26.65
N GLY A 74 7.70 45.89 27.26
CA GLY A 74 9.14 45.64 27.32
C GLY A 74 9.57 44.61 28.38
N ASP A 75 8.62 44.01 29.09
CA ASP A 75 8.87 42.92 30.03
C ASP A 75 9.02 41.56 29.32
N ASP A 76 9.54 40.55 30.02
CA ASP A 76 9.72 39.18 29.51
C ASP A 76 9.03 38.12 30.39
N PRO A 77 7.70 38.20 30.58
CA PRO A 77 6.96 37.18 31.32
C PRO A 77 6.98 35.83 30.60
N VAL A 78 6.81 34.78 31.39
CA VAL A 78 6.66 33.42 30.86
C VAL A 78 5.21 33.19 30.46
N LEU A 79 4.99 32.87 29.18
CA LEU A 79 3.67 32.53 28.66
C LEU A 79 3.38 31.05 28.90
N ALA A 80 2.36 30.75 29.70
CA ALA A 80 1.93 29.40 30.04
C ALA A 80 0.58 29.08 29.36
N PRO A 81 0.55 28.31 28.27
CA PRO A 81 -0.70 27.98 27.59
C PRO A 81 -1.46 26.89 28.34
N VAL A 82 -2.76 27.09 28.55
CA VAL A 82 -3.61 26.17 29.31
C VAL A 82 -4.92 25.87 28.59
N ARG A 83 -5.42 24.64 28.77
CA ARG A 83 -6.58 24.08 28.07
C ARG A 83 -7.34 23.09 28.96
N VAL A 84 -8.65 22.99 28.75
CA VAL A 84 -9.46 21.86 29.25
C VAL A 84 -9.45 20.72 28.21
N SER A 85 -9.09 19.49 28.60
CA SER A 85 -9.19 18.26 27.81
C SER A 85 -10.37 17.42 28.29
N TRP A 86 -11.20 16.99 27.34
CA TRP A 86 -12.32 16.08 27.58
C TRP A 86 -11.97 14.67 27.06
N HIS A 87 -12.24 13.65 27.85
CA HIS A 87 -11.91 12.25 27.55
C HIS A 87 -13.17 11.38 27.37
N PRO A 88 -13.12 10.35 26.50
CA PRO A 88 -14.15 9.30 26.46
C PRO A 88 -14.24 8.54 27.79
N GLY A 89 -15.30 7.75 27.96
CA GLY A 89 -15.37 6.80 29.07
C GLY A 89 -14.30 5.71 28.99
N ASP A 90 -13.93 5.17 30.13
CA ASP A 90 -13.04 3.99 30.20
C ASP A 90 -13.87 2.72 29.98
N VAL A 91 -13.44 1.87 29.04
CA VAL A 91 -14.01 0.54 28.80
C VAL A 91 -12.83 -0.42 28.67
N ASP A 92 -12.74 -1.40 29.58
CA ASP A 92 -11.68 -2.41 29.60
C ASP A 92 -10.25 -1.83 29.57
N GLY A 93 -10.03 -0.69 30.25
CA GLY A 93 -8.72 -0.02 30.32
C GLY A 93 -8.36 0.80 29.07
N LYS A 94 -9.26 0.87 28.08
CA LYS A 94 -9.09 1.68 26.87
C LYS A 94 -10.12 2.83 26.85
N ARG A 95 -9.63 4.08 26.76
CA ARG A 95 -10.46 5.29 26.68
C ARG A 95 -10.96 5.53 25.25
N GLU A 96 -11.87 4.68 24.78
CA GLU A 96 -12.44 4.72 23.43
C GLU A 96 -13.87 5.27 23.39
N ALA A 97 -14.23 5.92 22.28
CA ALA A 97 -15.59 6.44 22.09
C ALA A 97 -16.49 5.34 21.53
N ARG A 98 -17.58 5.01 22.23
CA ARG A 98 -18.56 4.02 21.75
C ARG A 98 -19.32 4.55 20.54
N LEU A 99 -19.75 3.66 19.65
CA LEU A 99 -20.61 4.02 18.52
C LEU A 99 -21.89 4.75 18.96
N SER A 100 -22.49 4.32 20.07
CA SER A 100 -23.66 4.99 20.66
C SER A 100 -23.33 6.41 21.13
N ASP A 101 -22.19 6.63 21.78
CA ASP A 101 -21.75 7.95 22.22
C ASP A 101 -21.52 8.92 21.05
N LEU A 102 -20.96 8.39 19.95
CA LEU A 102 -20.71 9.16 18.73
C LEU A 102 -22.03 9.55 18.04
N LEU A 103 -22.97 8.60 17.88
CA LEU A 103 -24.22 8.81 17.15
C LEU A 103 -25.29 9.60 17.91
N THR A 104 -25.33 9.51 19.24
CA THR A 104 -26.39 10.14 20.04
C THR A 104 -25.99 11.50 20.64
N LEU A 105 -24.72 11.65 21.06
CA LEU A 105 -24.30 12.77 21.91
C LEU A 105 -23.16 13.63 21.31
N GLY A 106 -22.64 13.27 20.12
CA GLY A 106 -21.53 13.95 19.44
C GLY A 106 -20.14 13.62 20.02
N ASP A 107 -19.09 14.31 19.58
CA ASP A 107 -17.70 14.02 19.99
C ASP A 107 -17.50 14.18 21.52
N PRO A 108 -17.19 13.09 22.26
CA PRO A 108 -16.93 13.18 23.70
C PRO A 108 -15.67 14.01 24.03
N ARG A 109 -14.81 14.28 23.04
CA ARG A 109 -13.56 15.05 23.19
C ARG A 109 -13.72 16.54 22.92
N ASP A 110 -14.83 16.97 22.32
CA ASP A 110 -15.23 18.37 22.18
C ASP A 110 -16.74 18.55 22.49
N PRO A 111 -17.19 18.26 23.73
CA PRO A 111 -18.59 18.31 24.08
C PRO A 111 -19.17 19.72 23.95
N GLY A 112 -20.43 19.81 23.49
CA GLY A 112 -21.20 21.05 23.47
C GLY A 112 -21.39 21.67 24.86
N ARG A 113 -21.75 22.96 24.91
CA ARG A 113 -21.80 23.76 26.17
C ARG A 113 -22.63 23.11 27.29
N LEU A 114 -23.79 22.55 26.95
CA LEU A 114 -24.67 21.88 27.92
C LEU A 114 -24.06 20.56 28.42
N ARG A 115 -23.45 19.79 27.51
CA ARG A 115 -22.83 18.50 27.80
C ARG A 115 -21.59 18.63 28.69
N GLN A 116 -20.80 19.70 28.53
CA GLN A 116 -19.65 19.99 29.41
C GLN A 116 -20.03 19.97 30.90
N ARG A 117 -21.17 20.59 31.24
CA ARG A 117 -21.68 20.63 32.62
C ARG A 117 -22.18 19.26 33.08
N TRP A 118 -22.88 18.54 32.22
CA TRP A 118 -23.40 17.20 32.54
C TRP A 118 -22.27 16.19 32.76
N VAL A 119 -21.27 16.17 31.86
CA VAL A 119 -20.10 15.28 31.95
C VAL A 119 -19.33 15.56 33.23
N LEU A 120 -19.03 16.83 33.54
CA LEU A 120 -18.30 17.17 34.76
C LEU A 120 -19.05 16.75 36.04
N ARG A 121 -20.39 16.84 36.04
CA ARG A 121 -21.21 16.44 37.19
C ARG A 121 -21.26 14.93 37.38
N ARG A 122 -21.34 14.16 36.30
CA ARG A 122 -21.55 12.71 36.36
C ARG A 122 -20.25 11.89 36.32
N TYR A 123 -19.24 12.43 35.64
CA TYR A 123 -17.98 11.79 35.26
C TYR A 123 -16.81 12.81 35.33
N PRO A 124 -16.47 13.33 36.53
CA PRO A 124 -15.43 14.35 36.69
C PRO A 124 -14.05 13.88 36.20
N GLU A 125 -13.76 12.58 36.21
CA GLU A 125 -12.53 11.96 35.73
C GLU A 125 -12.30 12.17 34.22
N ARG A 126 -13.35 12.50 33.46
CA ARG A 126 -13.29 12.77 32.01
C ARG A 126 -12.87 14.19 31.68
N CYS A 127 -12.73 15.07 32.67
CA CYS A 127 -12.29 16.45 32.48
C CYS A 127 -10.90 16.61 33.11
N ARG A 128 -9.91 17.00 32.31
CA ARG A 128 -8.54 17.26 32.79
C ARG A 128 -8.05 18.62 32.32
N ILE A 129 -7.22 19.27 33.14
CA ILE A 129 -6.55 20.50 32.74
C ILE A 129 -5.19 20.13 32.17
N VAL A 130 -4.84 20.79 31.07
CA VAL A 130 -3.60 20.59 30.34
C VAL A 130 -2.81 21.89 30.37
N VAL A 131 -1.60 21.82 30.90
CA VAL A 131 -0.62 22.90 30.85
C VAL A 131 0.38 22.55 29.76
N GLY A 132 0.41 23.37 28.70
CA GLY A 132 1.43 23.26 27.67
C GLY A 132 2.79 23.74 28.19
N GLU A 133 3.85 23.33 27.50
CA GLU A 133 5.21 23.78 27.79
C GLU A 133 5.29 25.32 27.77
N PRO A 134 5.67 25.96 28.89
CA PRO A 134 5.75 27.41 28.98
C PRO A 134 7.00 27.95 28.27
N ALA A 135 6.95 29.19 27.79
CA ALA A 135 8.10 29.85 27.15
C ALA A 135 8.11 31.37 27.41
N PRO A 136 9.28 32.00 27.60
CA PRO A 136 9.40 33.45 27.71
C PRO A 136 9.07 34.14 26.37
N ILE A 137 8.63 35.41 26.43
CA ILE A 137 8.31 36.21 25.24
C ILE A 137 9.54 36.37 24.34
N SER A 138 10.74 36.54 24.93
CA SER A 138 12.01 36.67 24.22
C SER A 138 12.31 35.48 23.29
N ASP A 139 12.19 34.25 23.79
CA ASP A 139 12.35 33.02 23.02
C ASP A 139 11.29 32.91 21.90
N LEU A 140 10.03 33.25 22.18
CA LEU A 140 8.98 33.26 21.16
C LEU A 140 9.23 34.30 20.06
N ARG A 141 9.74 35.50 20.41
CA ARG A 141 10.15 36.53 19.45
C ARG A 141 11.32 36.04 18.59
N GLU A 142 12.30 35.38 19.19
CA GLU A 142 13.45 34.83 18.46
C GLU A 142 13.02 33.75 17.46
N ARG A 143 12.18 32.79 17.91
CA ARG A 143 11.59 31.76 17.05
C ARG A 143 10.74 32.38 15.92
N TRP A 144 9.99 33.44 16.21
CA TRP A 144 9.21 34.16 15.21
C TRP A 144 10.11 34.82 14.14
N ARG A 145 11.19 35.50 14.53
CA ARG A 145 12.17 36.08 13.60
C ARG A 145 12.82 35.01 12.73
N ARG A 146 13.24 33.89 13.34
CA ARG A 146 13.78 32.73 12.61
C ARG A 146 12.77 32.14 11.62
N ALA A 147 11.48 32.17 11.94
CA ALA A 147 10.41 31.66 11.09
C ALA A 147 9.96 32.64 9.98
N GLY A 148 10.21 33.95 10.13
CA GLY A 148 9.61 34.99 9.29
C GLY A 148 10.28 35.22 7.92
N GLY A 149 11.58 34.98 7.79
CA GLY A 149 12.34 35.39 6.60
C GLY A 149 12.42 36.92 6.44
N ALA A 150 13.23 37.41 5.49
CA ALA A 150 13.62 38.81 5.37
C ALA A 150 12.51 39.81 4.92
N ASP A 151 11.29 39.34 4.67
CA ASP A 151 10.23 40.17 4.07
C ASP A 151 9.07 40.42 5.06
N ALA A 152 9.08 41.62 5.64
CA ALA A 152 8.16 42.05 6.71
C ALA A 152 6.70 42.22 6.24
N ALA A 153 6.46 42.35 4.94
CA ALA A 153 5.14 42.61 4.38
C ALA A 153 4.20 41.36 4.37
N GLN A 154 4.75 40.15 4.57
CA GLN A 154 3.99 38.89 4.49
C GLN A 154 4.16 37.96 5.70
N THR A 155 4.81 38.41 6.77
CA THR A 155 4.94 37.65 8.01
C THR A 155 3.66 37.68 8.83
N THR A 156 3.22 36.51 9.33
CA THR A 156 2.14 36.48 10.33
C THR A 156 2.55 37.34 11.53
N GLY A 157 1.65 38.18 12.05
CA GLY A 157 1.93 39.00 13.24
C GLY A 157 2.38 38.14 14.44
N LEU A 158 3.23 38.72 15.31
CA LEU A 158 3.79 38.03 16.47
C LEU A 158 2.70 37.41 17.36
N ALA A 159 1.58 38.11 17.57
CA ALA A 159 0.48 37.60 18.40
C ALA A 159 -0.17 36.35 17.81
N GLU A 160 -0.40 36.31 16.49
CA GLU A 160 -0.91 35.11 15.82
C GLU A 160 0.10 33.95 15.87
N PHE A 161 1.41 34.24 15.79
CA PHE A 161 2.45 33.24 15.99
C PHE A 161 2.40 32.67 17.41
N VAL A 162 2.30 33.51 18.44
CA VAL A 162 2.20 33.11 19.85
C VAL A 162 0.95 32.25 20.08
N VAL A 163 -0.22 32.64 19.55
CA VAL A 163 -1.45 31.83 19.63
C VAL A 163 -1.26 30.45 19.00
N ARG A 164 -0.57 30.35 17.86
CA ARG A 164 -0.27 29.06 17.22
C ARG A 164 0.67 28.21 18.08
N GLN A 165 1.73 28.80 18.64
CA GLN A 165 2.66 28.08 19.52
C GLN A 165 1.95 27.60 20.80
N ALA A 166 1.11 28.43 21.40
CA ALA A 166 0.28 28.07 22.55
C ALA A 166 -0.62 26.88 22.25
N ALA A 167 -1.34 26.90 21.11
CA ALA A 167 -2.18 25.79 20.69
C ALA A 167 -1.37 24.50 20.45
N LEU A 168 -0.17 24.58 19.86
CA LEU A 168 0.71 23.44 19.64
C LEU A 168 1.30 22.89 20.95
N ALA A 169 1.62 23.75 21.91
CA ALA A 169 2.09 23.36 23.24
C ALA A 169 1.01 22.62 24.03
N CYS A 170 -0.22 23.15 24.06
CA CYS A 170 -1.38 22.46 24.62
C CYS A 170 -1.64 21.11 23.94
N GLU A 171 -1.53 21.05 22.61
CA GLU A 171 -1.71 19.80 21.87
C GLU A 171 -0.64 18.74 22.23
N ARG A 172 0.64 19.14 22.35
CA ARG A 172 1.73 18.24 22.76
C ARG A 172 1.52 17.70 24.17
N ALA A 173 1.08 18.54 25.10
CA ALA A 173 0.78 18.13 26.47
C ALA A 173 -0.46 17.23 26.53
N GLU A 174 -1.53 17.54 25.78
CA GLU A 174 -2.75 16.73 25.72
C GLU A 174 -2.51 15.35 25.10
N ARG A 175 -1.59 15.23 24.14
CA ARG A 175 -1.17 13.94 23.57
C ARG A 175 -0.54 13.00 24.61
N ARG A 176 0.23 13.52 25.56
CA ARG A 176 0.78 12.70 26.66
C ARG A 176 -0.32 12.07 27.52
N LEU A 177 -1.51 12.69 27.58
CA LEU A 177 -2.67 12.19 28.31
C LEU A 177 -3.58 11.26 27.47
N ARG A 178 -3.59 11.42 26.14
CA ARG A 178 -4.49 10.68 25.22
C ARG A 178 -3.84 9.45 24.55
N GLY A 179 -2.52 9.35 24.56
CA GLY A 179 -1.76 8.33 23.84
C GLY A 179 -1.49 8.69 22.37
N ALA A 180 -0.61 7.92 21.72
CA ALA A 180 -0.08 8.21 20.38
C ALA A 180 -1.11 8.10 19.24
N ARG A 181 -2.22 7.37 19.46
CA ARG A 181 -3.29 7.09 18.48
C ARG A 181 -3.88 8.33 17.79
N TYR A 182 -3.78 9.52 18.40
CA TYR A 182 -4.43 10.74 17.90
C TYR A 182 -3.45 11.83 17.45
N LYS A 183 -2.31 11.46 16.85
CA LYS A 183 -1.37 12.42 16.25
C LYS A 183 -1.96 13.06 14.98
N VAL A 184 -2.74 14.13 15.17
CA VAL A 184 -3.40 14.89 14.09
C VAL A 184 -2.59 16.14 13.71
N PRO A 185 -2.38 16.40 12.40
CA PRO A 185 -1.75 17.64 11.97
C PRO A 185 -2.65 18.86 12.21
N ARG A 186 -2.07 19.95 12.74
CA ARG A 186 -2.75 21.25 12.94
C ARG A 186 -2.00 22.35 12.21
N PHE A 187 -2.74 23.34 11.71
CA PHE A 187 -2.20 24.50 10.99
C PHE A 187 -1.32 24.13 9.79
N VAL A 188 -1.62 23.03 9.11
CA VAL A 188 -0.82 22.51 7.98
C VAL A 188 -0.65 23.57 6.89
N TYR A 189 -1.77 24.16 6.50
CA TYR A 189 -1.83 25.14 5.43
C TYR A 189 -1.01 26.38 5.79
N GLU A 190 -1.25 26.95 6.98
CA GLU A 190 -0.55 28.12 7.46
C GLU A 190 0.96 27.87 7.61
N THR A 191 1.32 26.68 8.09
CA THR A 191 2.73 26.30 8.28
C THR A 191 3.45 26.19 6.94
N ILE A 192 2.85 25.53 5.94
CA ILE A 192 3.49 25.33 4.63
C ILE A 192 3.61 26.66 3.88
N LEU A 193 2.57 27.48 3.85
CA LEU A 193 2.60 28.78 3.16
C LEU A 193 3.56 29.79 3.79
N ALA A 194 3.84 29.66 5.09
CA ALA A 194 4.79 30.51 5.78
C ALA A 194 6.26 30.10 5.53
N ARG A 195 6.54 28.92 4.95
CA ARG A 195 7.92 28.44 4.77
C ARG A 195 8.67 29.27 3.72
N PRO A 196 9.91 29.71 4.00
CA PRO A 196 10.76 30.36 3.01
C PRO A 196 10.97 29.51 1.74
N ALA A 197 11.16 28.20 1.89
CA ALA A 197 11.32 27.28 0.75
C ALA A 197 10.06 27.21 -0.14
N PHE A 198 8.87 27.30 0.45
CA PHE A 198 7.61 27.32 -0.31
C PHE A 198 7.49 28.61 -1.11
N ARG A 199 7.68 29.76 -0.44
CA ARG A 199 7.59 31.11 -1.04
C ARG A 199 8.64 31.32 -2.13
N GLY A 200 9.90 30.99 -1.83
CA GLY A 200 10.99 31.07 -2.81
C GLY A 200 10.75 30.18 -4.03
N GLY A 201 10.15 29.00 -3.85
CA GLY A 201 9.74 28.14 -4.98
C GLY A 201 8.59 28.73 -5.79
N VAL A 202 7.60 29.37 -5.16
CA VAL A 202 6.52 30.09 -5.85
C VAL A 202 7.07 31.25 -6.67
N ALA A 203 7.96 32.06 -6.10
CA ALA A 203 8.60 33.18 -6.79
C ALA A 203 9.48 32.72 -7.97
N ARG A 204 10.22 31.61 -7.83
CA ARG A 204 10.94 30.99 -8.95
C ARG A 204 9.99 30.54 -10.06
N LEU A 205 8.97 29.77 -9.73
CA LEU A 205 7.98 29.30 -10.70
C LEU A 205 7.23 30.46 -11.39
N ALA A 206 6.96 31.55 -10.67
CA ALA A 206 6.36 32.75 -11.26
C ALA A 206 7.24 33.35 -12.35
N ARG A 207 8.56 33.44 -12.10
CA ARG A 207 9.54 33.88 -13.12
C ARG A 207 9.61 32.90 -14.28
N ASP A 208 9.74 31.60 -14.02
CA ASP A 208 9.89 30.58 -15.05
C ASP A 208 8.65 30.47 -15.96
N LEU A 209 7.46 30.67 -15.40
CA LEU A 209 6.18 30.62 -16.13
C LEU A 209 5.78 31.97 -16.75
N GLY A 210 6.51 33.06 -16.47
CA GLY A 210 6.16 34.41 -16.92
C GLY A 210 4.82 34.91 -16.38
N ARG A 211 4.42 34.48 -15.17
CA ARG A 211 3.12 34.82 -14.54
C ARG A 211 3.31 35.70 -13.31
N PRO A 212 2.34 36.55 -12.95
CA PRO A 212 2.38 37.30 -11.68
C PRO A 212 2.49 36.34 -10.49
N GLU A 213 3.38 36.65 -9.54
CA GLU A 213 3.60 35.82 -8.35
C GLU A 213 2.31 35.61 -7.54
N SER A 214 1.45 36.63 -7.48
CA SER A 214 0.14 36.58 -6.81
C SER A 214 -0.78 35.50 -7.37
N ASP A 215 -0.76 35.27 -8.69
CA ASP A 215 -1.57 34.24 -9.33
C ASP A 215 -1.00 32.84 -9.10
N VAL A 216 0.34 32.68 -9.17
CA VAL A 216 1.00 31.41 -8.85
C VAL A 216 0.81 31.05 -7.37
N ALA A 217 0.90 32.02 -6.46
CA ALA A 217 0.62 31.85 -5.04
C ALA A 217 -0.84 31.44 -4.79
N ARG A 218 -1.79 32.03 -5.51
CA ARG A 218 -3.22 31.67 -5.45
C ARG A 218 -3.46 30.23 -5.92
N ASP A 219 -2.85 29.84 -7.04
CA ASP A 219 -2.92 28.47 -7.55
C ASP A 219 -2.29 27.47 -6.58
N ALA A 220 -1.13 27.81 -6.02
CA ALA A 220 -0.43 26.98 -5.04
C ALA A 220 -1.27 26.80 -3.76
N SER A 221 -1.87 27.89 -3.27
CA SER A 221 -2.84 27.88 -2.15
C SER A 221 -4.05 26.99 -2.43
N LYS A 222 -4.63 27.09 -3.64
CA LYS A 222 -5.76 26.26 -4.06
C LYS A 222 -5.36 24.79 -4.14
N GLY A 223 -4.21 24.48 -4.74
CA GLY A 223 -3.65 23.14 -4.79
C GLY A 223 -3.40 22.56 -3.40
N LEU A 224 -2.90 23.36 -2.45
CA LEU A 224 -2.65 22.89 -1.08
C LEU A 224 -3.96 22.59 -0.35
N ARG A 225 -5.00 23.40 -0.55
CA ARG A 225 -6.35 23.11 -0.03
C ARG A 225 -6.97 21.86 -0.66
N GLU A 226 -6.69 21.62 -1.93
CA GLU A 226 -7.12 20.41 -2.64
C GLU A 226 -6.41 19.17 -2.11
N ILE A 227 -5.10 19.23 -1.81
CA ILE A 227 -4.35 18.07 -1.35
C ILE A 227 -4.62 17.80 0.15
N ALA A 228 -4.42 18.78 1.03
CA ALA A 228 -4.29 18.55 2.46
C ALA A 228 -5.47 17.80 3.11
N ALA A 229 -5.16 16.70 3.82
CA ALA A 229 -6.10 15.97 4.65
C ALA A 229 -6.54 16.79 5.87
N ARG A 230 -7.76 16.53 6.38
CA ARG A 230 -8.33 17.23 7.55
C ARG A 230 -8.75 16.24 8.64
N HIS A 231 -7.79 15.61 9.29
CA HIS A 231 -8.06 14.61 10.32
C HIS A 231 -8.99 15.12 11.42
N SER A 232 -9.96 14.29 11.80
CA SER A 232 -10.86 14.52 12.92
C SER A 232 -10.91 13.25 13.78
N PRO A 233 -10.49 13.27 15.06
CA PRO A 233 -10.55 12.11 15.96
C PRO A 233 -11.94 11.47 16.02
N TYR A 234 -12.99 12.29 16.06
CA TYR A 234 -14.38 11.84 15.99
C TYR A 234 -14.68 11.02 14.72
N VAL A 235 -14.30 11.56 13.55
CA VAL A 235 -14.56 10.88 12.28
C VAL A 235 -13.73 9.63 12.14
N ILE A 236 -12.50 9.62 12.66
CA ILE A 236 -11.62 8.44 12.67
C ILE A 236 -12.29 7.30 13.46
N ASP A 237 -12.73 7.54 14.69
CA ASP A 237 -13.40 6.50 15.50
C ASP A 237 -14.71 6.04 14.85
N LEU A 238 -15.53 6.97 14.32
CA LEU A 238 -16.78 6.62 13.62
C LEU A 238 -16.51 5.75 12.38
N THR A 239 -15.48 6.12 11.61
CA THR A 239 -15.08 5.41 10.40
C THR A 239 -14.56 4.02 10.76
N ALA A 240 -13.77 3.88 11.82
CA ALA A 240 -13.29 2.57 12.29
C ALA A 240 -14.45 1.63 12.65
N HIS A 241 -15.47 2.11 13.38
CA HIS A 241 -16.65 1.29 13.68
C HIS A 241 -17.44 0.92 12.41
N LEU A 242 -17.57 1.85 11.46
CA LEU A 242 -18.22 1.57 10.17
C LEU A 242 -17.43 0.53 9.37
N ILE A 243 -16.10 0.63 9.34
CA ILE A 243 -15.23 -0.34 8.68
C ILE A 243 -15.43 -1.72 9.30
N ARG A 244 -15.43 -1.82 10.63
CA ARG A 244 -15.70 -3.08 11.34
C ARG A 244 -17.03 -3.68 10.90
N LEU A 245 -18.08 -2.88 10.91
CA LEU A 245 -19.42 -3.29 10.49
C LEU A 245 -19.48 -3.70 9.01
N LEU A 246 -18.64 -3.13 8.14
CA LEU A 246 -18.60 -3.45 6.72
C LEU A 246 -17.87 -4.76 6.46
N TYR A 247 -16.65 -4.94 6.97
CA TYR A 247 -15.88 -6.15 6.68
C TYR A 247 -16.50 -7.38 7.35
N THR A 248 -16.99 -7.28 8.59
CA THR A 248 -17.62 -8.41 9.34
C THR A 248 -18.91 -8.94 8.71
N ARG A 249 -19.49 -8.23 7.73
CA ARG A 249 -20.64 -8.75 6.97
C ARG A 249 -20.23 -9.82 5.98
N GLY A 250 -19.07 -9.63 5.33
CA GLY A 250 -18.60 -10.50 4.26
C GLY A 250 -17.43 -11.39 4.67
N TYR A 251 -16.68 -11.01 5.70
CA TYR A 251 -15.49 -11.70 6.16
C TYR A 251 -15.61 -12.05 7.66
N GLY A 252 -14.64 -12.82 8.18
CA GLY A 252 -14.57 -13.20 9.59
C GLY A 252 -14.66 -12.04 10.58
N GLU A 253 -14.89 -12.36 11.85
CA GLU A 253 -15.12 -11.35 12.90
C GLU A 253 -13.87 -10.50 13.21
N ALA A 254 -12.69 -11.02 12.93
CA ALA A 254 -11.40 -10.39 13.19
C ALA A 254 -10.54 -10.32 11.91
N LEU A 255 -9.67 -9.33 11.85
CA LEU A 255 -8.59 -9.30 10.87
C LEU A 255 -7.41 -10.12 11.40
N HIS A 256 -6.72 -10.84 10.51
CA HIS A 256 -5.60 -11.69 10.89
C HIS A 256 -4.26 -11.03 10.57
N TYR A 257 -3.59 -10.48 11.58
CA TYR A 257 -2.25 -9.92 11.50
C TYR A 257 -1.36 -10.40 12.64
N ASP A 258 -0.05 -10.15 12.53
CA ASP A 258 0.91 -10.43 13.59
C ASP A 258 1.00 -9.23 14.55
N GLN A 259 0.60 -9.46 15.80
CA GLN A 259 0.62 -8.44 16.85
C GLN A 259 2.04 -7.95 17.16
N ALA A 260 3.02 -8.85 17.17
CA ALA A 260 4.40 -8.52 17.48
C ALA A 260 5.01 -7.62 16.39
N GLN A 261 4.62 -7.83 15.12
CA GLN A 261 5.01 -6.94 14.03
C GLN A 261 4.46 -5.52 14.24
N LEU A 262 3.18 -5.37 14.62
CA LEU A 262 2.59 -4.06 14.88
C LEU A 262 3.25 -3.36 16.07
N GLU A 263 3.52 -4.08 17.16
CA GLU A 263 4.24 -3.54 18.31
C GLU A 263 5.65 -3.04 17.94
N ALA A 264 6.39 -3.79 17.13
CA ALA A 264 7.69 -3.37 16.61
C ALA A 264 7.57 -2.10 15.73
N LEU A 265 6.55 -2.04 14.86
CA LEU A 265 6.27 -0.86 14.04
C LEU A 265 5.86 0.35 14.88
N ALA A 266 5.22 0.15 16.04
CA ALA A 266 4.85 1.23 16.94
C ALA A 266 6.10 1.92 17.52
N VAL A 267 7.13 1.16 17.86
CA VAL A 267 8.44 1.69 18.31
C VAL A 267 9.09 2.53 17.21
N LEU A 268 9.09 2.05 15.96
CA LEU A 268 9.63 2.79 14.83
C LEU A 268 8.88 4.10 14.57
N THR A 269 7.55 4.06 14.59
CA THR A 269 6.68 5.22 14.32
C THR A 269 6.84 6.34 15.35
N GLN A 270 7.29 6.02 16.57
CA GLN A 270 7.61 7.03 17.59
C GLN A 270 8.88 7.82 17.27
N ARG A 271 9.87 7.17 16.62
CA ARG A 271 11.20 7.75 16.37
C ARG A 271 11.33 8.33 14.97
N HIS A 272 10.81 7.64 13.97
CA HIS A 272 11.02 7.97 12.55
C HIS A 272 9.69 8.11 11.80
N PRO A 273 9.65 8.86 10.68
CA PRO A 273 8.57 8.78 9.72
C PRO A 273 8.50 7.37 9.13
N VAL A 274 7.28 6.86 9.02
CA VAL A 274 6.99 5.52 8.51
C VAL A 274 6.08 5.63 7.29
N VAL A 275 6.36 4.81 6.29
CA VAL A 275 5.63 4.79 5.02
C VAL A 275 5.10 3.38 4.77
N PHE A 276 3.79 3.18 4.90
CA PHE A 276 3.13 1.93 4.55
C PHE A 276 2.93 1.82 3.04
N LEU A 277 3.44 0.74 2.46
CA LEU A 277 3.39 0.45 1.02
C LEU A 277 2.62 -0.85 0.79
N PRO A 278 1.28 -0.84 0.88
CA PRO A 278 0.47 -2.02 0.64
C PRO A 278 0.38 -2.41 -0.84
N SER A 279 0.20 -3.71 -1.09
CA SER A 279 -0.38 -4.23 -2.34
C SER A 279 -1.84 -3.83 -2.49
N HIS A 280 -2.34 -3.70 -3.72
CA HIS A 280 -3.71 -3.32 -4.02
C HIS A 280 -4.48 -4.42 -4.77
N LYS A 281 -5.41 -5.08 -4.07
CA LYS A 281 -6.24 -6.17 -4.59
C LYS A 281 -7.73 -5.86 -4.51
N SER A 282 -8.17 -5.15 -3.47
CA SER A 282 -9.57 -4.87 -3.17
C SER A 282 -9.79 -3.40 -2.84
N ASN A 283 -11.02 -2.92 -3.03
CA ASN A 283 -11.39 -1.58 -2.54
C ASN A 283 -11.46 -1.50 -1.02
N LEU A 284 -11.48 -2.65 -0.33
CA LEU A 284 -11.45 -2.72 1.13
C LEU A 284 -10.04 -2.56 1.71
N ASP A 285 -8.98 -2.67 0.91
CA ASP A 285 -7.58 -2.66 1.37
C ASP A 285 -7.28 -1.48 2.30
N HIS A 286 -7.72 -0.28 1.92
CA HIS A 286 -7.49 0.93 2.69
C HIS A 286 -8.24 0.88 4.02
N LEU A 287 -9.48 0.38 3.99
CA LEU A 287 -10.33 0.31 5.16
C LEU A 287 -9.75 -0.68 6.17
N VAL A 288 -9.37 -1.89 5.72
CA VAL A 288 -8.88 -2.94 6.63
C VAL A 288 -7.53 -2.60 7.23
N LEU A 289 -6.61 -1.99 6.47
CA LEU A 289 -5.33 -1.53 7.02
C LEU A 289 -5.54 -0.37 8.01
N GLN A 290 -6.41 0.60 7.67
CA GLN A 290 -6.73 1.70 8.56
C GLN A 290 -7.34 1.19 9.88
N TYR A 291 -8.24 0.21 9.82
CA TYR A 291 -8.84 -0.39 11.00
C TYR A 291 -7.83 -1.20 11.83
N ALA A 292 -7.00 -2.03 11.18
CA ALA A 292 -5.95 -2.80 11.86
C ALA A 292 -4.97 -1.89 12.63
N LEU A 293 -4.57 -0.75 12.04
CA LEU A 293 -3.73 0.23 12.74
C LEU A 293 -4.49 0.93 13.87
N HIS A 294 -5.76 1.28 13.66
CA HIS A 294 -6.58 1.96 14.66
C HIS A 294 -6.82 1.09 15.89
N GLU A 295 -7.19 -0.18 15.74
CA GLU A 295 -7.47 -1.09 16.86
C GLU A 295 -6.21 -1.43 17.67
N ASN A 296 -5.03 -1.33 17.04
CA ASN A 296 -3.72 -1.49 17.68
C ASN A 296 -3.11 -0.17 18.20
N GLY A 297 -3.88 0.92 18.23
CA GLY A 297 -3.46 2.18 18.85
C GLY A 297 -2.43 2.98 18.06
N HIS A 298 -2.17 2.63 16.80
CA HIS A 298 -1.30 3.41 15.93
C HIS A 298 -1.94 4.75 15.53
N PRO A 299 -1.13 5.79 15.26
CA PRO A 299 -1.62 7.02 14.67
C PRO A 299 -2.27 6.77 13.29
N PRO A 300 -3.28 7.58 12.89
CA PRO A 300 -3.88 7.46 11.56
C PRO A 300 -2.87 7.77 10.45
N ASN A 301 -2.92 6.99 9.38
CA ASN A 301 -2.11 7.22 8.20
C ASN A 301 -2.63 8.38 7.37
N HIS A 302 -1.69 9.09 6.74
CA HIS A 302 -1.98 9.99 5.64
C HIS A 302 -1.95 9.18 4.35
N THR A 303 -3.13 8.80 3.87
CA THR A 303 -3.24 7.94 2.69
C THR A 303 -3.38 8.76 1.40
N ALA A 304 -2.56 8.45 0.39
CA ALA A 304 -2.73 9.02 -0.94
C ALA A 304 -3.89 8.36 -1.67
N GLY A 305 -4.94 9.13 -1.99
CA GLY A 305 -6.11 8.67 -2.73
C GLY A 305 -6.23 9.34 -4.10
N GLY A 306 -6.71 8.61 -5.11
CA GLY A 306 -7.07 9.21 -6.39
C GLY A 306 -8.31 10.09 -6.26
N ILE A 307 -8.32 11.28 -6.88
CA ILE A 307 -9.45 12.23 -6.79
C ILE A 307 -10.82 11.67 -7.22
N ASN A 308 -10.86 10.54 -7.94
CA ASN A 308 -12.13 9.91 -8.37
C ASN A 308 -12.96 9.38 -7.20
N MET A 309 -12.32 9.06 -6.06
CA MET A 309 -13.02 8.61 -4.87
C MET A 309 -13.64 9.77 -4.08
N ASN A 310 -13.40 11.02 -4.49
CA ASN A 310 -13.96 12.20 -3.83
C ASN A 310 -15.37 12.53 -4.35
N PHE A 311 -16.34 11.64 -4.10
CA PHE A 311 -17.76 11.90 -4.38
C PHE A 311 -18.54 12.13 -3.08
N PHE A 312 -19.56 12.99 -3.11
CA PHE A 312 -20.42 13.23 -1.95
C PHE A 312 -21.34 12.01 -1.71
N PRO A 313 -21.54 11.55 -0.45
CA PRO A 313 -21.03 12.08 0.82
C PRO A 313 -19.70 11.47 1.31
N VAL A 314 -19.14 10.48 0.61
CA VAL A 314 -17.97 9.69 1.03
C VAL A 314 -16.69 10.54 1.09
N GLY A 315 -16.44 11.38 0.09
CA GLY A 315 -15.23 12.19 -0.04
C GLY A 315 -14.89 13.06 1.18
N PRO A 316 -15.83 13.88 1.71
CA PRO A 316 -15.61 14.65 2.93
C PRO A 316 -15.30 13.80 4.17
N LEU A 317 -15.88 12.61 4.29
CA LEU A 317 -15.64 11.70 5.42
C LEU A 317 -14.25 11.07 5.33
N VAL A 318 -13.88 10.58 4.15
CA VAL A 318 -12.57 9.99 3.84
C VAL A 318 -11.42 11.01 3.94
N ARG A 319 -11.65 12.28 3.55
CA ARG A 319 -10.67 13.35 3.80
C ARG A 319 -10.46 13.62 5.29
N ARG A 320 -11.50 13.39 6.10
CA ARG A 320 -11.46 13.57 7.56
C ARG A 320 -10.91 12.37 8.32
N SER A 321 -10.84 11.21 7.67
CA SER A 321 -10.19 10.02 8.21
C SER A 321 -8.68 10.01 7.96
N GLY A 322 -8.20 10.73 6.96
CA GLY A 322 -6.77 10.95 6.72
C GLY A 322 -6.31 10.96 5.27
N VAL A 323 -7.23 10.74 4.33
CA VAL A 323 -6.89 10.66 2.90
C VAL A 323 -6.62 12.05 2.31
N PHE A 324 -5.49 12.18 1.62
CA PHE A 324 -5.18 13.33 0.78
C PHE A 324 -5.34 12.95 -0.69
N PHE A 325 -6.06 13.78 -1.45
CA PHE A 325 -6.40 13.46 -2.84
C PHE A 325 -5.35 14.00 -3.81
N ILE A 326 -4.89 13.13 -4.70
CA ILE A 326 -3.96 13.46 -5.78
C ILE A 326 -4.66 13.36 -7.14
N ARG A 327 -4.34 14.27 -8.06
CA ARG A 327 -4.81 14.24 -9.45
C ARG A 327 -4.22 13.04 -10.19
N ARG A 328 -4.98 12.43 -11.12
CA ARG A 328 -4.49 11.29 -11.94
C ARG A 328 -3.32 11.67 -12.85
N SER A 329 -3.30 12.90 -13.35
CA SER A 329 -2.21 13.46 -14.14
C SER A 329 -1.99 14.91 -13.74
N PHE A 330 -0.73 15.26 -13.51
CA PHE A 330 -0.27 16.61 -13.23
C PHE A 330 1.17 16.79 -13.74
N LYS A 331 1.56 16.01 -14.75
CA LYS A 331 2.93 16.00 -15.29
C LYS A 331 3.37 17.39 -15.75
N ASP A 332 2.46 18.14 -16.36
CA ASP A 332 2.73 19.46 -16.92
C ASP A 332 2.35 20.60 -15.97
N ASN A 333 1.95 20.30 -14.73
CA ASN A 333 1.59 21.30 -13.73
C ASN A 333 2.70 21.47 -12.70
N ALA A 334 3.68 22.31 -13.03
CA ALA A 334 4.84 22.60 -12.16
C ALA A 334 4.44 23.17 -10.78
N VAL A 335 3.40 24.01 -10.72
CA VAL A 335 2.88 24.58 -9.47
C VAL A 335 2.34 23.48 -8.55
N TYR A 336 1.54 22.57 -9.09
CA TYR A 336 0.98 21.45 -8.32
C TYR A 336 2.07 20.49 -7.84
N LYS A 337 3.08 20.19 -8.67
CA LYS A 337 4.25 19.40 -8.27
C LYS A 337 5.00 20.02 -7.10
N HIS A 338 5.22 21.34 -7.13
CA HIS A 338 5.85 22.07 -6.02
C HIS A 338 5.02 21.99 -4.74
N VAL A 339 3.70 22.19 -4.82
CA VAL A 339 2.80 22.05 -3.67
C VAL A 339 2.85 20.65 -3.08
N LEU A 340 2.76 19.61 -3.92
CA LEU A 340 2.81 18.22 -3.46
C LEU A 340 4.16 17.92 -2.78
N ARG A 341 5.28 18.34 -3.38
CA ARG A 341 6.62 18.21 -2.79
C ARG A 341 6.68 18.83 -1.39
N GLN A 342 6.21 20.07 -1.25
CA GLN A 342 6.22 20.78 0.04
C GLN A 342 5.26 20.17 1.08
N TYR A 343 4.17 19.54 0.63
CA TYR A 343 3.28 18.80 1.51
C TYR A 343 3.93 17.51 2.04
N ILE A 344 4.59 16.74 1.17
CA ILE A 344 5.34 15.53 1.57
C ILE A 344 6.50 15.90 2.50
N ASP A 345 7.23 16.99 2.22
CA ASP A 345 8.26 17.51 3.14
C ASP A 345 7.71 17.74 4.54
N TYR A 346 6.55 18.39 4.63
CA TYR A 346 5.89 18.64 5.91
C TYR A 346 5.52 17.33 6.62
N LEU A 347 4.99 16.35 5.90
CA LEU A 347 4.59 15.07 6.50
C LEU A 347 5.79 14.27 7.01
N VAL A 348 6.86 14.17 6.21
CA VAL A 348 8.12 13.52 6.60
C VAL A 348 8.75 14.24 7.80
N GLU A 349 8.92 15.55 7.72
CA GLU A 349 9.55 16.34 8.80
C GLU A 349 8.77 16.28 10.13
N LYS A 350 7.43 16.25 10.07
CA LYS A 350 6.59 16.12 11.27
C LYS A 350 6.35 14.67 11.68
N ARG A 351 6.97 13.69 11.00
CA ARG A 351 6.88 12.26 11.27
C ARG A 351 5.44 11.75 11.23
N PHE A 352 4.64 12.22 10.28
CA PHE A 352 3.31 11.66 10.04
C PHE A 352 3.46 10.41 9.17
N SER A 353 2.77 9.34 9.56
CA SER A 353 2.77 8.10 8.79
C SER A 353 2.09 8.33 7.45
N LEU A 354 2.73 7.86 6.38
CA LEU A 354 2.23 7.94 5.00
C LEU A 354 1.76 6.56 4.56
N GLU A 355 0.77 6.51 3.68
CA GLU A 355 0.30 5.26 3.06
C GLU A 355 -0.03 5.50 1.59
N TRP A 356 0.45 4.63 0.70
CA TRP A 356 -0.06 4.57 -0.67
C TRP A 356 0.23 3.20 -1.30
N TYR A 357 -0.57 2.86 -2.30
CA TYR A 357 -0.36 1.64 -3.07
C TYR A 357 0.78 1.81 -4.06
N ILE A 358 1.87 1.07 -3.84
CA ILE A 358 3.08 1.20 -4.68
C ILE A 358 2.80 0.87 -6.15
N GLU A 359 1.81 0.02 -6.42
CA GLU A 359 1.36 -0.37 -7.76
C GLU A 359 0.57 0.74 -8.52
N GLY A 360 0.09 1.78 -7.81
CA GLY A 360 -0.75 2.84 -8.36
C GLY A 360 -2.18 2.44 -8.73
N GLY A 361 -2.52 1.15 -8.70
CA GLY A 361 -3.87 0.64 -8.96
C GLY A 361 -4.04 -0.84 -8.63
N ARG A 362 -5.29 -1.31 -8.62
CA ARG A 362 -5.65 -2.70 -8.30
C ARG A 362 -5.12 -3.68 -9.34
N SER A 363 -4.58 -4.81 -8.91
CA SER A 363 -4.23 -5.89 -9.85
C SER A 363 -5.47 -6.55 -10.44
N ARG A 364 -5.49 -6.76 -11.77
CA ARG A 364 -6.56 -7.47 -12.47
C ARG A 364 -6.29 -8.96 -12.60
N SER A 365 -5.02 -9.36 -12.57
CA SER A 365 -4.58 -10.74 -12.78
C SER A 365 -4.24 -11.46 -11.48
N GLY A 366 -4.33 -10.80 -10.32
CA GLY A 366 -3.92 -11.35 -9.02
C GLY A 366 -2.43 -11.17 -8.72
N LYS A 367 -1.59 -10.92 -9.72
CA LYS A 367 -0.14 -10.65 -9.55
C LYS A 367 0.13 -9.25 -9.03
N LEU A 368 1.27 -9.03 -8.40
CA LEU A 368 1.71 -7.68 -8.05
C LEU A 368 2.14 -6.93 -9.33
N LEU A 369 1.63 -5.73 -9.56
CA LEU A 369 1.92 -4.86 -10.68
C LEU A 369 3.28 -4.16 -10.50
N PRO A 370 3.93 -3.73 -11.60
CA PRO A 370 5.13 -2.91 -11.52
C PRO A 370 4.90 -1.65 -10.66
N PRO A 371 5.86 -1.30 -9.77
CA PRO A 371 5.70 -0.16 -8.89
C PRO A 371 5.77 1.17 -9.64
N MET A 372 5.04 2.17 -9.12
CA MET A 372 5.05 3.56 -9.57
C MET A 372 5.97 4.39 -8.67
N PHE A 373 6.91 5.11 -9.28
CA PHE A 373 8.02 5.74 -8.55
C PHE A 373 7.70 7.13 -7.98
N GLY A 374 6.69 7.84 -8.48
CA GLY A 374 6.47 9.27 -8.19
C GLY A 374 6.39 9.67 -6.72
N MET A 375 5.51 9.03 -5.95
CA MET A 375 5.39 9.32 -4.51
C MET A 375 6.66 8.93 -3.73
N LEU A 376 7.30 7.82 -4.11
CA LEU A 376 8.54 7.37 -3.50
C LEU A 376 9.68 8.37 -3.77
N ALA A 377 9.77 8.90 -4.99
CA ALA A 377 10.75 9.92 -5.34
C ALA A 377 10.63 11.18 -4.47
N TYR A 378 9.41 11.62 -4.17
CA TYR A 378 9.19 12.75 -3.24
C TYR A 378 9.65 12.44 -1.81
N VAL A 379 9.41 11.22 -1.32
CA VAL A 379 9.87 10.81 0.03
C VAL A 379 11.39 10.69 0.09
N VAL A 380 12.02 10.07 -0.91
CA VAL A 380 13.48 9.95 -1.02
C VAL A 380 14.14 11.32 -1.13
N ASP A 381 13.55 12.23 -1.91
CA ASP A 381 14.02 13.60 -2.04
C ASP A 381 13.88 14.39 -0.72
N ALA A 382 12.78 14.21 0.02
CA ALA A 382 12.62 14.81 1.34
C ALA A 382 13.67 14.26 2.34
N TYR A 383 13.94 12.96 2.30
CA TYR A 383 14.98 12.33 3.10
C TYR A 383 16.37 12.91 2.78
N ARG A 384 16.77 12.92 1.50
CA ARG A 384 18.07 13.44 1.06
C ARG A 384 18.31 14.88 1.51
N ARG A 385 17.29 15.74 1.46
CA ARG A 385 17.35 17.14 1.92
C ARG A 385 17.33 17.32 3.45
N GLY A 386 17.53 16.24 4.21
CA GLY A 386 17.61 16.29 5.67
C GLY A 386 16.28 16.62 6.37
N LYS A 387 15.13 16.29 5.77
CA LYS A 387 13.84 16.46 6.47
C LYS A 387 13.64 15.45 7.59
N SER A 388 14.38 14.35 7.58
CA SER A 388 14.43 13.35 8.65
C SER A 388 15.81 12.66 8.65
N GLU A 389 16.26 12.19 9.81
CA GLU A 389 17.50 11.40 9.95
C GLU A 389 17.40 10.03 9.29
N ASP A 390 16.18 9.49 9.24
CA ASP A 390 15.84 8.24 8.55
C ASP A 390 14.33 8.23 8.21
N VAL A 391 13.93 7.41 7.25
CA VAL A 391 12.54 7.10 6.90
C VAL A 391 12.44 5.61 6.66
N TYR A 392 11.42 4.97 7.24
CA TYR A 392 11.20 3.53 7.08
C TYR A 392 10.08 3.25 6.08
N LEU A 393 10.39 2.49 5.04
CA LEU A 393 9.39 1.94 4.12
C LEU A 393 8.91 0.59 4.65
N ILE A 394 7.60 0.39 4.77
CA ILE A 394 6.98 -0.82 5.31
C ILE A 394 6.23 -1.55 4.19
N PRO A 395 6.85 -2.57 3.58
CA PRO A 395 6.17 -3.45 2.64
C PRO A 395 4.96 -4.09 3.33
N THR A 396 3.76 -3.97 2.76
CA THR A 396 2.55 -4.53 3.38
C THR A 396 1.82 -5.42 2.39
N SER A 397 1.52 -6.66 2.78
CA SER A 397 0.70 -7.57 1.99
C SER A 397 -0.69 -7.67 2.61
N ILE A 398 -1.72 -7.56 1.78
CA ILE A 398 -3.12 -7.76 2.16
C ILE A 398 -3.65 -8.88 1.28
N ALA A 399 -4.00 -10.00 1.90
CA ALA A 399 -4.52 -11.19 1.25
C ALA A 399 -5.93 -11.49 1.76
N TYR A 400 -6.75 -12.04 0.87
CA TYR A 400 -8.13 -12.42 1.14
C TYR A 400 -8.30 -13.87 0.71
N ASP A 401 -9.12 -14.62 1.44
CA ASP A 401 -9.49 -15.98 1.00
C ASP A 401 -10.29 -15.93 -0.31
N GLN A 402 -11.24 -14.99 -0.42
CA GLN A 402 -11.94 -14.64 -1.66
C GLN A 402 -12.12 -13.13 -1.80
N ILE A 403 -12.21 -12.64 -3.03
CA ILE A 403 -12.40 -11.22 -3.32
C ILE A 403 -13.72 -11.00 -4.05
N GLN A 404 -14.51 -10.02 -3.59
CA GLN A 404 -15.81 -9.69 -4.17
C GLN A 404 -15.76 -9.14 -5.61
N ASP A 405 -14.65 -8.49 -5.99
CA ASP A 405 -14.51 -7.70 -7.22
C ASP A 405 -13.97 -8.50 -8.42
N VAL A 406 -13.73 -9.82 -8.27
CA VAL A 406 -13.01 -10.61 -9.28
C VAL A 406 -13.78 -10.66 -10.61
N GLY A 407 -15.11 -10.68 -10.60
CA GLY A 407 -15.92 -10.68 -11.82
C GLY A 407 -15.68 -9.45 -12.71
N ASP A 408 -15.57 -8.26 -12.12
CA ASP A 408 -15.27 -7.02 -12.84
C ASP A 408 -13.86 -7.08 -13.46
N TYR A 409 -12.89 -7.67 -12.74
CA TYR A 409 -11.52 -7.84 -13.23
C TYR A 409 -11.44 -8.82 -14.40
N VAL A 410 -12.22 -9.91 -14.36
CA VAL A 410 -12.31 -10.88 -15.45
C VAL A 410 -12.91 -10.24 -16.70
N ALA A 411 -13.96 -9.44 -16.55
CA ALA A 411 -14.54 -8.70 -17.68
C ALA A 411 -13.51 -7.75 -18.33
N GLU A 412 -12.73 -7.01 -17.52
CA GLU A 412 -11.63 -6.16 -18.02
C GLU A 412 -10.54 -6.99 -18.74
N GLN A 413 -10.18 -8.17 -18.22
CA GLN A 413 -9.21 -9.07 -18.87
C GLN A 413 -9.70 -9.60 -20.24
N ARG A 414 -11.01 -9.79 -20.39
CA ARG A 414 -11.67 -10.15 -21.67
C ARG A 414 -11.82 -8.96 -22.62
N GLY A 415 -11.43 -7.75 -22.20
CA GLY A 415 -11.41 -6.54 -23.04
C GLY A 415 -12.49 -5.51 -22.71
N ALA A 416 -13.32 -5.73 -21.69
CA ALA A 416 -14.32 -4.73 -21.27
C ALA A 416 -13.65 -3.46 -20.72
N ALA A 417 -14.35 -2.33 -20.84
CA ALA A 417 -13.86 -1.05 -20.32
C ALA A 417 -13.96 -0.99 -18.79
N LYS A 418 -12.96 -0.38 -18.15
CA LYS A 418 -12.96 -0.13 -16.70
C LYS A 418 -14.13 0.76 -16.30
N GLN A 419 -14.98 0.28 -15.39
CA GLN A 419 -16.05 1.10 -14.83
C GLN A 419 -15.51 2.12 -13.82
N ARG A 420 -16.11 3.32 -13.80
CA ARG A 420 -15.80 4.34 -12.80
C ARG A 420 -16.46 3.99 -11.47
N GLU A 421 -15.67 4.03 -10.40
CA GLU A 421 -16.18 3.96 -9.03
C GLU A 421 -17.18 5.11 -8.80
N SER A 422 -18.40 4.76 -8.39
CA SER A 422 -19.50 5.69 -8.17
C SER A 422 -20.25 5.34 -6.88
N PHE A 423 -21.14 6.22 -6.41
CA PHE A 423 -21.97 5.92 -5.24
C PHE A 423 -22.83 4.65 -5.43
N GLY A 424 -23.37 4.45 -6.64
CA GLY A 424 -24.12 3.22 -6.96
C GLY A 424 -23.24 1.97 -6.90
N TRP A 425 -21.97 2.07 -7.31
CA TRP A 425 -21.00 0.98 -7.14
C TRP A 425 -20.74 0.68 -5.66
N PHE A 426 -20.59 1.69 -4.80
CA PHE A 426 -20.40 1.50 -3.35
C PHE A 426 -21.60 0.79 -2.68
N LEU A 427 -22.83 1.11 -3.08
CA LEU A 427 -24.02 0.40 -2.59
C LEU A 427 -24.04 -1.07 -3.03
N ARG A 428 -23.61 -1.35 -4.27
CA ARG A 428 -23.49 -2.74 -4.76
C ARG A 428 -22.45 -3.53 -3.98
N LEU A 429 -21.31 -2.90 -3.65
CA LEU A 429 -20.28 -3.48 -2.79
C LEU A 429 -20.84 -3.87 -1.42
N ILE A 430 -21.57 -2.98 -0.75
CA ILE A 430 -22.19 -3.30 0.56
C ILE A 430 -23.19 -4.45 0.43
N ARG A 431 -23.92 -4.53 -0.68
CA ARG A 431 -24.88 -5.61 -0.93
C ARG A 431 -24.17 -6.94 -1.22
N SER A 432 -23.07 -6.93 -1.96
CA SER A 432 -22.31 -8.15 -2.30
C SER A 432 -21.62 -8.74 -1.07
N LEU A 433 -21.25 -7.91 -0.09
CA LEU A 433 -20.73 -8.28 1.23
C LEU A 433 -21.72 -9.06 2.12
N ARG A 434 -22.92 -9.41 1.64
CA ARG A 434 -23.82 -10.35 2.35
C ARG A 434 -23.41 -11.82 2.20
N ARG A 435 -22.55 -12.14 1.23
CA ARG A 435 -21.96 -13.47 1.06
C ARG A 435 -20.72 -13.60 1.93
N ARG A 436 -20.40 -14.83 2.36
CA ARG A 436 -19.16 -15.11 3.09
C ARG A 436 -18.00 -15.27 2.09
N TYR A 437 -16.93 -14.50 2.28
CA TYR A 437 -15.72 -14.46 1.45
C TYR A 437 -14.47 -14.96 2.21
N GLY A 438 -14.65 -15.52 3.41
CA GLY A 438 -13.56 -16.03 4.26
C GLY A 438 -12.90 -14.95 5.11
N ASP A 439 -11.59 -15.04 5.31
CA ASP A 439 -10.84 -14.14 6.20
C ASP A 439 -9.96 -13.14 5.43
N ILE A 440 -9.53 -12.09 6.15
CA ILE A 440 -8.62 -11.05 5.66
C ILE A 440 -7.33 -11.13 6.45
N HIS A 441 -6.22 -11.27 5.74
CA HIS A 441 -4.89 -11.43 6.32
C HIS A 441 -3.99 -10.25 5.95
N ILE A 442 -3.38 -9.62 6.95
CA ILE A 442 -2.42 -8.53 6.77
C ILE A 442 -1.06 -9.00 7.27
N ARG A 443 -0.02 -8.81 6.47
CA ARG A 443 1.36 -9.15 6.82
C ARG A 443 2.28 -7.97 6.53
N PHE A 444 3.21 -7.71 7.43
CA PHE A 444 4.20 -6.66 7.27
C PHE A 444 5.55 -7.29 6.92
N GLY A 445 6.16 -6.80 5.85
CA GLY A 445 7.52 -7.14 5.46
C GLY A 445 8.54 -6.43 6.34
N GLU A 446 9.78 -6.91 6.28
CA GLU A 446 10.89 -6.27 6.97
C GLU A 446 11.00 -4.78 6.57
N PRO A 447 11.02 -3.85 7.53
CA PRO A 447 11.17 -2.42 7.23
C PRO A 447 12.45 -2.11 6.47
N ILE A 448 12.40 -1.18 5.50
CA ILE A 448 13.56 -0.71 4.75
C ILE A 448 13.94 0.69 5.28
N SER A 449 15.12 0.83 5.86
CA SER A 449 15.70 2.12 6.25
C SER A 449 16.28 2.84 5.03
N LEU A 450 15.84 4.07 4.77
CA LEU A 450 16.46 4.89 3.72
C LEU A 450 17.91 5.23 4.06
N HIS A 451 18.24 5.42 5.34
CA HIS A 451 19.60 5.66 5.79
C HIS A 451 20.54 4.50 5.46
N GLN A 452 20.12 3.27 5.73
CA GLN A 452 20.93 2.09 5.43
C GLN A 452 21.16 1.90 3.94
N VAL A 453 20.16 2.21 3.10
CA VAL A 453 20.24 1.97 1.64
C VAL A 453 20.88 3.12 0.88
N LEU A 454 20.63 4.37 1.29
CA LEU A 454 21.05 5.57 0.55
C LEU A 454 22.23 6.31 1.21
N GLY A 455 22.62 5.93 2.42
CA GLY A 455 23.58 6.68 3.24
C GLY A 455 22.93 7.88 3.93
N PRO A 456 23.72 8.68 4.69
CA PRO A 456 23.21 9.81 5.45
C PRO A 456 22.60 10.90 4.54
N PRO A 457 21.65 11.70 5.07
CA PRO A 457 21.09 12.80 4.30
C PRO A 457 22.15 13.88 4.02
N ASP A 458 22.04 14.54 2.87
CA ASP A 458 22.89 15.66 2.47
C ASP A 458 22.03 16.93 2.31
N PRO A 459 21.95 17.78 3.35
CA PRO A 459 21.18 19.02 3.32
C PRO A 459 21.67 20.04 2.27
N GLY A 460 22.90 19.91 1.78
CA GLY A 460 23.53 20.82 0.82
C GLY A 460 23.34 20.41 -0.64
N ALA A 461 22.94 19.17 -0.91
CA ALA A 461 22.58 18.75 -2.24
C ALA A 461 21.32 19.51 -2.72
N GLU A 462 21.25 19.84 -4.02
CA GLU A 462 20.01 20.24 -4.69
C GLU A 462 19.36 19.04 -5.41
N PRO A 463 18.86 18.01 -4.70
CA PRO A 463 18.15 16.95 -5.38
C PRO A 463 16.82 17.51 -5.93
N ASN A 464 16.52 17.11 -7.16
CA ASN A 464 15.19 17.20 -7.74
C ASN A 464 14.57 15.78 -7.63
N PRO A 465 13.28 15.62 -7.29
CA PRO A 465 12.62 14.32 -7.37
C PRO A 465 12.75 13.75 -8.79
N ASP A 466 13.73 12.86 -8.98
CA ASP A 466 13.95 12.12 -10.20
C ASP A 466 13.43 10.69 -10.03
N GLU A 467 12.23 10.46 -10.56
CA GLU A 467 11.58 9.15 -10.62
C GLU A 467 12.40 8.14 -11.44
N GLN A 468 13.28 8.61 -12.33
CA GLN A 468 14.15 7.77 -13.15
C GLN A 468 15.46 7.41 -12.46
N SER A 469 15.71 7.93 -11.26
CA SER A 469 16.89 7.58 -10.48
C SER A 469 16.91 6.08 -10.20
N LEU A 470 18.04 5.43 -10.54
CA LEU A 470 18.27 4.01 -10.30
C LEU A 470 18.03 3.62 -8.83
N ALA A 471 18.37 4.50 -7.89
CA ALA A 471 18.16 4.27 -6.46
C ALA A 471 16.67 4.17 -6.09
N VAL A 472 15.82 5.05 -6.64
CA VAL A 472 14.37 5.03 -6.42
C VAL A 472 13.75 3.78 -7.01
N GLN A 473 14.18 3.40 -8.22
CA GLN A 473 13.72 2.16 -8.86
C GLN A 473 14.11 0.95 -8.01
N LYS A 474 15.37 0.81 -7.61
CA LYS A 474 15.84 -0.30 -6.77
C LYS A 474 15.07 -0.39 -5.45
N LEU A 475 14.82 0.74 -4.77
CA LEU A 475 14.00 0.77 -3.56
C LEU A 475 12.56 0.30 -3.80
N ALA A 476 11.92 0.77 -4.88
CA ALA A 476 10.57 0.36 -5.22
C ALA A 476 10.47 -1.14 -5.58
N PHE A 477 11.47 -1.67 -6.28
CA PHE A 477 11.60 -3.10 -6.56
C PHE A 477 11.80 -3.91 -5.28
N GLU A 478 12.67 -3.46 -4.37
CA GLU A 478 12.89 -4.12 -3.09
C GLU A 478 11.61 -4.17 -2.24
N VAL A 479 10.83 -3.08 -2.21
CA VAL A 479 9.51 -3.07 -1.58
C VAL A 479 8.59 -4.14 -2.19
N ALA A 480 8.50 -4.21 -3.52
CA ALA A 480 7.66 -5.18 -4.21
C ALA A 480 8.09 -6.64 -3.91
N VAL A 481 9.40 -6.90 -3.87
CA VAL A 481 9.95 -8.21 -3.49
C VAL A 481 9.59 -8.57 -2.05
N ARG A 482 9.73 -7.63 -1.11
CA ARG A 482 9.37 -7.85 0.30
C ARG A 482 7.87 -8.04 0.51
N ILE A 483 7.01 -7.36 -0.24
CA ILE A 483 5.55 -7.63 -0.27
C ILE A 483 5.31 -9.09 -0.66
N ASN A 484 5.87 -9.51 -1.81
CA ASN A 484 5.71 -10.89 -2.29
C ASN A 484 6.22 -11.94 -1.29
N ARG A 485 7.35 -11.68 -0.62
CA ARG A 485 7.93 -12.59 0.38
C ARG A 485 7.03 -12.83 1.59
N VAL A 486 6.17 -11.87 1.95
CA VAL A 486 5.27 -11.99 3.12
C VAL A 486 3.81 -12.24 2.76
N THR A 487 3.46 -12.31 1.48
CA THR A 487 2.08 -12.60 1.04
C THR A 487 1.67 -14.01 1.47
N PRO A 488 0.67 -14.15 2.37
CA PRO A 488 0.31 -15.46 2.90
C PRO A 488 -0.43 -16.30 1.85
N ILE A 489 -0.09 -17.58 1.81
CA ILE A 489 -0.74 -18.60 0.99
C ILE A 489 -2.04 -19.05 1.65
N THR A 490 -3.15 -19.00 0.91
CA THR A 490 -4.49 -19.41 1.36
C THR A 490 -4.89 -20.78 0.80
N PRO A 491 -5.81 -21.52 1.44
CA PRO A 491 -6.37 -22.76 0.89
C PRO A 491 -6.95 -22.57 -0.52
N THR A 492 -7.74 -21.52 -0.73
CA THR A 492 -8.30 -21.13 -2.04
C THR A 492 -7.21 -21.03 -3.11
N SER A 493 -6.09 -20.35 -2.81
CA SER A 493 -5.01 -20.15 -3.77
C SER A 493 -4.29 -21.46 -4.14
N LEU A 494 -4.16 -22.41 -3.21
CA LEU A 494 -3.56 -23.72 -3.47
C LEU A 494 -4.50 -24.68 -4.21
N VAL A 495 -5.78 -24.72 -3.82
CA VAL A 495 -6.78 -25.55 -4.51
C VAL A 495 -6.94 -25.11 -5.96
N THR A 496 -7.01 -23.80 -6.21
CA THR A 496 -7.05 -23.26 -7.58
C THR A 496 -5.75 -23.51 -8.35
N LEU A 497 -4.57 -23.43 -7.71
CA LEU A 497 -3.29 -23.85 -8.31
C LEU A 497 -3.30 -25.33 -8.72
N ALA A 498 -3.83 -26.22 -7.87
CA ALA A 498 -3.89 -27.64 -8.12
C ALA A 498 -4.85 -27.99 -9.27
N LEU A 499 -6.06 -27.43 -9.26
CA LEU A 499 -7.10 -27.67 -10.27
C LEU A 499 -6.72 -27.07 -11.63
N LEU A 500 -6.20 -25.84 -11.70
CA LEU A 500 -5.70 -25.28 -12.97
C LEU A 500 -4.54 -26.10 -13.55
N GLY A 501 -3.78 -26.77 -12.68
CA GLY A 501 -2.69 -27.66 -13.07
C GLY A 501 -3.12 -29.01 -13.64
N VAL A 502 -4.42 -29.27 -13.80
CA VAL A 502 -4.94 -30.49 -14.45
C VAL A 502 -5.69 -30.20 -15.75
N GLY A 503 -5.71 -28.95 -16.21
CA GLY A 503 -6.47 -28.51 -17.38
C GLY A 503 -7.98 -28.67 -17.16
N ASP A 504 -8.70 -29.13 -18.19
CA ASP A 504 -10.15 -29.29 -18.17
C ASP A 504 -10.63 -30.57 -17.45
N ARG A 505 -9.72 -31.32 -16.83
CA ARG A 505 -10.07 -32.53 -16.10
C ARG A 505 -10.74 -32.18 -14.76
N ALA A 506 -11.82 -32.89 -14.45
CA ALA A 506 -12.35 -32.94 -13.09
C ALA A 506 -11.55 -33.94 -12.25
N LEU A 507 -11.39 -33.66 -10.95
CA LEU A 507 -10.71 -34.52 -9.99
C LEU A 507 -11.68 -34.98 -8.89
N THR A 508 -11.52 -36.21 -8.39
CA THR A 508 -12.14 -36.62 -7.12
C THR A 508 -11.52 -35.89 -5.93
N LEU A 509 -12.12 -36.03 -4.74
CA LEU A 509 -11.55 -35.51 -3.49
C LEU A 509 -10.14 -36.09 -3.22
N GLU A 510 -9.97 -37.40 -3.44
CA GLU A 510 -8.70 -38.11 -3.22
C GLU A 510 -7.63 -37.68 -4.24
N GLU A 511 -8.01 -37.56 -5.52
CA GLU A 511 -7.10 -37.05 -6.56
C GLU A 511 -6.67 -35.61 -6.27
N THR A 512 -7.60 -34.78 -5.79
CA THR A 512 -7.31 -33.39 -5.40
C THR A 512 -6.35 -33.34 -4.21
N ALA A 513 -6.58 -34.17 -3.17
CA ALA A 513 -5.69 -34.29 -2.03
C ALA A 513 -4.27 -34.73 -2.46
N THR A 514 -4.18 -35.70 -3.37
CA THR A 514 -2.91 -36.19 -3.91
C THR A 514 -2.17 -35.11 -4.71
N SER A 515 -2.89 -34.35 -5.54
CA SER A 515 -2.34 -33.23 -6.31
C SER A 515 -1.80 -32.13 -5.39
N LEU A 516 -2.48 -31.86 -4.27
CA LEU A 516 -2.11 -30.85 -3.27
C LEU A 516 -0.95 -31.28 -2.38
N ARG A 517 -0.83 -32.57 -2.04
CA ARG A 517 0.17 -33.08 -1.08
C ARG A 517 1.58 -32.57 -1.36
N ASN A 518 2.08 -32.76 -2.58
CA ASN A 518 3.41 -32.30 -2.97
C ASN A 518 3.56 -30.77 -2.91
N ILE A 519 2.49 -30.03 -3.21
CA ILE A 519 2.49 -28.56 -3.19
C ILE A 519 2.53 -28.07 -1.73
N VAL A 520 1.71 -28.65 -0.85
CA VAL A 520 1.69 -28.31 0.59
C VAL A 520 3.02 -28.68 1.24
N ASP A 521 3.60 -29.83 0.91
CA ASP A 521 4.91 -30.23 1.43
C ASP A 521 6.01 -29.27 0.96
N TYR A 522 5.97 -28.83 -0.30
CA TYR A 522 6.88 -27.80 -0.80
C TYR A 522 6.75 -26.48 -0.01
N VAL A 523 5.52 -26.01 0.21
CA VAL A 523 5.22 -24.81 1.01
C VAL A 523 5.79 -24.94 2.42
N ARG A 524 5.64 -26.10 3.06
CA ARG A 524 6.17 -26.39 4.41
C ARG A 524 7.69 -26.44 4.44
N ARG A 525 8.33 -27.17 3.53
CA ARG A 525 9.80 -27.28 3.45
C ARG A 525 10.46 -25.92 3.25
N ARG A 526 9.87 -25.08 2.40
CA ARG A 526 10.33 -23.72 2.12
C ARG A 526 9.96 -22.70 3.19
N ARG A 527 9.15 -23.08 4.19
CA ARG A 527 8.62 -22.21 5.27
C ARG A 527 7.97 -20.95 4.70
N LEU A 528 7.21 -21.10 3.63
CA LEU A 528 6.53 -19.97 2.99
C LEU A 528 5.43 -19.43 3.93
N PRO A 529 5.09 -18.14 3.84
CA PRO A 529 4.03 -17.55 4.65
C PRO A 529 2.67 -18.17 4.30
N THR A 530 1.89 -18.57 5.31
CA THR A 530 0.58 -19.22 5.11
C THR A 530 -0.47 -18.64 6.04
N THR A 531 -1.73 -18.84 5.70
CA THR A 531 -2.84 -18.62 6.63
C THR A 531 -2.99 -19.80 7.59
N THR A 532 -3.78 -19.62 8.65
CA THR A 532 -4.09 -20.69 9.62
C THR A 532 -4.88 -21.83 8.97
N GLY A 533 -5.70 -21.52 7.97
CA GLY A 533 -6.51 -22.50 7.24
C GLY A 533 -5.72 -23.49 6.39
N LEU A 534 -4.39 -23.32 6.21
CA LEU A 534 -3.60 -24.30 5.45
C LEU A 534 -3.69 -25.71 6.04
N ARG A 535 -3.78 -25.83 7.37
CA ARG A 535 -3.89 -27.12 8.07
C ARG A 535 -5.17 -27.87 7.73
N ASP A 536 -6.23 -27.17 7.30
CA ASP A 536 -7.47 -27.82 6.89
C ASP A 536 -7.25 -28.73 5.68
N LEU A 537 -6.29 -28.40 4.80
CA LEU A 537 -5.98 -29.20 3.61
C LEU A 537 -5.33 -30.57 3.92
N ASP A 538 -4.92 -30.82 5.17
CA ASP A 538 -4.38 -32.13 5.59
C ASP A 538 -5.47 -33.18 5.80
N THR A 539 -6.73 -32.74 5.93
CA THR A 539 -7.86 -33.61 6.24
C THR A 539 -8.84 -33.66 5.07
N PRO A 540 -9.46 -34.82 4.78
CA PRO A 540 -10.53 -34.90 3.77
C PRO A 540 -11.64 -33.88 4.03
N GLU A 541 -12.06 -33.73 5.29
CA GLU A 541 -13.16 -32.83 5.67
C GLU A 541 -12.79 -31.36 5.43
N GLY A 542 -11.56 -30.96 5.74
CA GLY A 542 -11.09 -29.60 5.51
C GLY A 542 -10.88 -29.28 4.03
N LEU A 543 -10.40 -30.24 3.24
CA LEU A 543 -10.35 -30.11 1.78
C LEU A 543 -11.75 -30.00 1.18
N THR A 544 -12.72 -30.80 1.65
CA THR A 544 -14.12 -30.69 1.23
C THR A 544 -14.68 -29.30 1.52
N ARG A 545 -14.44 -28.75 2.73
CA ARG A 545 -14.85 -27.37 3.06
C ARG A 545 -14.24 -26.34 2.09
N ALA A 546 -12.96 -26.47 1.78
CA ALA A 546 -12.29 -25.55 0.85
C ALA A 546 -12.87 -25.64 -0.58
N LEU A 547 -13.20 -26.85 -1.04
CA LEU A 547 -13.86 -27.07 -2.32
C LEU A 547 -15.30 -26.54 -2.31
N ASP A 548 -16.07 -26.80 -1.25
CA ASP A 548 -17.45 -26.33 -1.13
C ASP A 548 -17.52 -24.79 -1.15
N VAL A 549 -16.59 -24.09 -0.49
CA VAL A 549 -16.47 -22.63 -0.57
C VAL A 549 -16.24 -22.14 -2.01
N LEU A 550 -15.44 -22.87 -2.79
CA LEU A 550 -15.22 -22.56 -4.20
C LEU A 550 -16.45 -22.92 -5.07
N VAL A 551 -17.18 -23.97 -4.73
CA VAL A 551 -18.44 -24.36 -5.39
C VAL A 551 -19.53 -23.31 -5.14
N GLU A 552 -19.71 -22.86 -3.90
CA GLU A 552 -20.67 -21.82 -3.53
C GLU A 552 -20.37 -20.49 -4.23
N SER A 553 -19.09 -20.17 -4.42
CA SER A 553 -18.66 -18.98 -5.17
C SER A 553 -18.84 -19.11 -6.70
N GLY A 554 -19.05 -20.34 -7.19
CA GLY A 554 -19.16 -20.69 -8.60
C GLY A 554 -17.81 -20.89 -9.30
N VAL A 555 -16.67 -20.67 -8.63
CA VAL A 555 -15.32 -20.83 -9.20
C VAL A 555 -15.04 -22.28 -9.59
N VAL A 556 -15.55 -23.22 -8.80
CA VAL A 556 -15.43 -24.66 -9.02
C VAL A 556 -16.82 -25.23 -9.28
N SER A 557 -16.94 -26.14 -10.25
CA SER A 557 -18.14 -26.94 -10.45
C SER A 557 -17.99 -28.28 -9.74
N ARG A 558 -19.10 -28.82 -9.22
CA ARG A 558 -19.18 -30.15 -8.62
C ARG A 558 -20.20 -30.97 -9.40
N PHE A 559 -19.80 -32.17 -9.81
CA PHE A 559 -20.71 -33.19 -10.34
C PHE A 559 -20.72 -34.38 -9.38
N ALA A 560 -21.89 -34.78 -8.90
CA ALA A 560 -22.04 -35.77 -7.83
C ALA A 560 -23.09 -36.86 -8.16
N GLU A 561 -23.51 -36.98 -9.42
CA GLU A 561 -24.45 -38.03 -9.86
C GLU A 561 -23.73 -39.34 -10.24
N GLY A 562 -22.38 -39.31 -10.32
CA GLY A 562 -21.55 -40.51 -10.48
C GLY A 562 -21.26 -41.21 -9.15
N PRO A 563 -20.52 -42.34 -9.18
CA PRO A 563 -20.12 -43.08 -7.97
C PRO A 563 -19.30 -42.25 -6.98
N GLU A 564 -18.54 -41.28 -7.49
CA GLU A 564 -17.74 -40.34 -6.72
C GLU A 564 -18.01 -38.91 -7.20
N ALA A 565 -17.96 -37.95 -6.26
CA ALA A 565 -18.07 -36.54 -6.60
C ALA A 565 -16.76 -36.04 -7.22
N VAL A 566 -16.88 -35.34 -8.35
CA VAL A 566 -15.74 -34.73 -9.06
C VAL A 566 -15.86 -33.21 -9.10
N TYR A 567 -14.71 -32.55 -9.06
CA TYR A 567 -14.56 -31.11 -8.98
C TYR A 567 -13.70 -30.60 -10.15
N ALA A 568 -14.17 -29.57 -10.84
CA ALA A 568 -13.43 -28.93 -11.94
C ALA A 568 -13.53 -27.40 -11.81
N ILE A 569 -12.66 -26.67 -12.51
CA ILE A 569 -12.88 -25.23 -12.65
C ILE A 569 -14.19 -25.00 -13.40
N GLY A 570 -15.04 -24.12 -12.87
CA GLY A 570 -16.33 -23.80 -13.49
C GLY A 570 -16.14 -23.26 -14.91
N ALA A 571 -17.13 -23.49 -15.78
CA ALA A 571 -17.14 -22.91 -17.11
C ALA A 571 -16.95 -21.39 -17.04
N ASP A 572 -16.07 -20.84 -17.87
CA ASP A 572 -15.69 -19.42 -17.86
C ASP A 572 -15.00 -18.88 -16.60
N GLN A 573 -14.70 -19.70 -15.58
CA GLN A 573 -14.09 -19.27 -14.32
C GLN A 573 -12.57 -19.39 -14.27
N HIS A 574 -11.92 -19.82 -15.36
CA HIS A 574 -10.46 -19.97 -15.43
C HIS A 574 -9.70 -18.69 -15.04
N LEU A 575 -10.16 -17.51 -15.50
CA LEU A 575 -9.55 -16.24 -15.11
C LEU A 575 -9.79 -15.87 -13.64
N THR A 576 -10.94 -16.24 -13.07
CA THR A 576 -11.26 -16.08 -11.65
C THR A 576 -10.38 -16.97 -10.78
N ALA A 577 -10.26 -18.25 -11.13
CA ALA A 577 -9.38 -19.20 -10.45
C ALA A 577 -7.90 -18.79 -10.59
N ALA A 578 -7.50 -18.35 -11.78
CA ALA A 578 -6.15 -17.86 -12.04
C ALA A 578 -5.82 -16.65 -11.19
N TYR A 579 -6.78 -15.76 -10.89
CA TYR A 579 -6.57 -14.63 -9.98
C TYR A 579 -6.09 -15.10 -8.60
N TYR A 580 -6.77 -16.10 -8.01
CA TYR A 580 -6.41 -16.63 -6.69
C TYR A 580 -5.04 -17.32 -6.72
N ARG A 581 -4.81 -18.22 -7.69
CA ARG A 581 -3.49 -18.82 -7.93
C ARG A 581 -2.38 -17.77 -8.07
N ASN A 582 -2.64 -16.73 -8.87
CA ASN A 582 -1.65 -15.71 -9.21
C ASN A 582 -1.25 -14.82 -8.02
N THR A 583 -1.97 -14.87 -6.91
CA THR A 583 -1.59 -14.20 -5.67
C THR A 583 -0.37 -14.86 -5.01
N ILE A 584 -0.13 -16.15 -5.26
CA ILE A 584 0.95 -16.95 -4.66
C ILE A 584 1.96 -17.50 -5.68
N ILE A 585 1.68 -17.33 -6.97
CA ILE A 585 2.41 -17.99 -8.06
C ILE A 585 3.90 -17.67 -8.06
N HIS A 586 4.30 -16.48 -7.59
CA HIS A 586 5.69 -16.03 -7.52
C HIS A 586 6.57 -16.93 -6.65
N PHE A 587 6.00 -17.65 -5.68
CA PHE A 587 6.75 -18.60 -4.86
C PHE A 587 7.23 -19.83 -5.65
N PHE A 588 6.60 -20.16 -6.77
CA PHE A 588 6.84 -21.37 -7.55
C PHE A 588 7.58 -21.12 -8.86
N VAL A 589 7.82 -19.85 -9.23
CA VAL A 589 8.43 -19.48 -10.52
C VAL A 589 9.86 -20.00 -10.66
N ASN A 590 10.68 -19.95 -9.60
CA ASN A 590 12.06 -20.42 -9.68
C ASN A 590 12.13 -21.93 -9.92
N GLY A 591 11.31 -22.73 -9.22
CA GLY A 591 11.20 -24.18 -9.48
C GLY A 591 10.71 -24.47 -10.89
N ALA A 592 9.74 -23.69 -11.37
CA ALA A 592 9.23 -23.79 -12.73
C ALA A 592 10.30 -23.47 -13.81
N ILE A 593 11.15 -22.46 -13.57
CA ILE A 593 12.28 -22.14 -14.47
C ILE A 593 13.33 -23.24 -14.42
N ALA A 594 13.66 -23.76 -13.23
CA ALA A 594 14.61 -24.86 -13.07
C ALA A 594 14.18 -26.09 -13.89
N GLU A 595 12.90 -26.48 -13.83
CA GLU A 595 12.36 -27.60 -14.61
C GLU A 595 12.60 -27.44 -16.12
N LEU A 596 12.29 -26.26 -16.68
CA LEU A 596 12.48 -26.00 -18.11
C LEU A 596 13.96 -25.89 -18.50
N ALA A 597 14.80 -25.32 -17.63
CA ALA A 597 16.24 -25.21 -17.84
C ALA A 597 16.93 -26.58 -17.81
N LEU A 598 16.52 -27.47 -16.90
CA LEU A 598 17.00 -28.85 -16.87
C LEU A 598 16.56 -29.62 -18.12
N LEU A 599 15.31 -29.44 -18.57
CA LEU A 599 14.87 -30.06 -19.83
C LEU A 599 15.70 -29.58 -21.02
N ALA A 600 16.00 -28.29 -21.12
CA ALA A 600 16.86 -27.78 -22.20
C ALA A 600 18.27 -28.38 -22.14
N ALA A 601 18.84 -28.54 -20.94
CA ALA A 601 20.15 -29.17 -20.76
C ALA A 601 20.14 -30.69 -21.05
N ALA A 602 18.97 -31.33 -21.01
CA ALA A 602 18.79 -32.73 -21.33
C ALA A 602 18.49 -33.00 -22.81
N GLU A 603 18.30 -31.96 -23.64
CA GLU A 603 18.04 -32.13 -25.08
C GLU A 603 19.25 -32.73 -25.81
N ASP A 604 18.98 -33.62 -26.77
CA ASP A 604 20.02 -34.30 -27.55
C ASP A 604 20.92 -33.29 -28.29
N GLY A 605 22.24 -33.42 -28.13
CA GLY A 605 23.23 -32.55 -28.78
C GLY A 605 23.74 -31.37 -27.94
N ALA A 606 23.36 -31.25 -26.66
CA ALA A 606 23.95 -30.28 -25.74
C ALA A 606 25.44 -30.60 -25.49
N LEU A 607 26.35 -29.81 -26.06
CA LEU A 607 27.82 -29.98 -25.89
C LEU A 607 28.29 -29.67 -24.46
N ASP A 608 27.66 -28.69 -23.82
CA ASP A 608 27.91 -28.30 -22.43
C ASP A 608 26.56 -28.13 -21.70
N PRO A 609 26.03 -29.20 -21.09
CA PRO A 609 24.75 -29.15 -20.37
C PRO A 609 24.74 -28.13 -19.23
N VAL A 610 25.89 -27.83 -18.62
CA VAL A 610 25.99 -26.86 -17.52
C VAL A 610 25.78 -25.44 -18.07
N ALA A 611 26.46 -25.09 -19.16
CA ALA A 611 26.25 -23.80 -19.82
C ALA A 611 24.82 -23.66 -20.35
N VAL A 612 24.30 -24.69 -21.03
CA VAL A 612 22.92 -24.70 -21.57
C VAL A 612 21.90 -24.48 -20.47
N PHE A 613 22.04 -25.14 -19.31
CA PHE A 613 21.17 -24.95 -18.16
C PHE A 613 21.13 -23.49 -17.71
N TRP A 614 22.30 -22.87 -17.49
CA TRP A 614 22.37 -21.50 -16.98
C TRP A 614 21.92 -20.46 -18.01
N ASP A 615 22.23 -20.68 -19.30
CA ASP A 615 21.81 -19.81 -20.38
C ASP A 615 20.29 -19.85 -20.56
N GLU A 616 19.70 -21.05 -20.52
CA GLU A 616 18.25 -21.22 -20.57
C GLU A 616 17.55 -20.58 -19.37
N ALA A 617 18.06 -20.78 -18.16
CA ALA A 617 17.51 -20.15 -16.96
C ALA A 617 17.53 -18.62 -17.06
N MET A 618 18.61 -18.03 -17.58
CA MET A 618 18.73 -16.59 -17.79
C MET A 618 17.82 -16.09 -18.93
N ARG A 619 17.65 -16.89 -19.98
CA ARG A 619 16.72 -16.60 -21.08
C ARG A 619 15.27 -16.57 -20.59
N LEU A 620 14.85 -17.57 -19.81
CA LEU A 620 13.52 -17.63 -19.20
C LEU A 620 13.28 -16.47 -18.23
N ARG A 621 14.29 -16.12 -17.42
CA ARG A 621 14.24 -14.92 -16.57
C ARG A 621 14.00 -13.65 -17.39
N ASP A 622 14.70 -13.46 -18.51
CA ASP A 622 14.50 -12.29 -19.38
C ASP A 622 13.12 -12.32 -20.08
N LEU A 623 12.67 -13.48 -20.54
CA LEU A 623 11.34 -13.69 -21.12
C LEU A 623 10.22 -13.28 -20.15
N LEU A 624 10.40 -13.57 -18.85
CA LEU A 624 9.37 -13.37 -17.83
C LEU A 624 9.54 -12.06 -17.02
N LYS A 625 10.52 -11.21 -17.35
CA LYS A 625 10.89 -10.03 -16.53
C LYS A 625 9.80 -8.96 -16.35
N PHE A 626 8.81 -8.94 -17.25
CA PHE A 626 7.65 -8.06 -17.14
C PHE A 626 6.47 -8.69 -16.40
N GLU A 627 6.55 -9.99 -16.12
CA GLU A 627 5.52 -10.78 -15.44
C GLU A 627 5.83 -11.00 -13.96
N PHE A 628 7.12 -11.07 -13.60
CA PHE A 628 7.59 -11.36 -12.24
C PHE A 628 8.78 -10.47 -11.85
N PHE A 629 8.94 -10.31 -10.53
CA PHE A 629 10.08 -9.63 -9.93
C PHE A 629 11.18 -10.65 -9.64
N PHE A 630 12.31 -10.52 -10.30
CA PHE A 630 13.48 -11.37 -10.08
C PHE A 630 14.56 -10.62 -9.31
N ALA A 631 15.29 -11.34 -8.47
CA ALA A 631 16.52 -10.84 -7.87
C ALA A 631 17.56 -10.47 -8.94
N GLU A 632 18.59 -9.74 -8.54
CA GLU A 632 19.78 -9.49 -9.37
C GLU A 632 20.41 -10.81 -9.83
N LYS A 633 21.14 -10.79 -10.96
CA LYS A 633 21.54 -12.01 -11.67
C LYS A 633 22.23 -13.06 -10.79
N ASP A 634 23.17 -12.65 -9.95
CA ASP A 634 23.91 -13.59 -9.09
C ASP A 634 23.06 -14.12 -7.93
N ALA A 635 22.23 -13.27 -7.33
CA ALA A 635 21.27 -13.68 -6.31
C ALA A 635 20.22 -14.63 -6.89
N PHE A 636 19.72 -14.37 -8.10
CA PHE A 636 18.81 -15.26 -8.81
C PHE A 636 19.45 -16.63 -9.08
N ARG A 637 20.71 -16.67 -9.51
CA ARG A 637 21.45 -17.93 -9.66
C ARG A 637 21.55 -18.68 -8.34
N ALA A 638 21.88 -18.00 -7.25
CA ALA A 638 21.93 -18.61 -5.91
C ALA A 638 20.55 -19.14 -5.47
N GLU A 639 19.48 -18.39 -5.70
CA GLU A 639 18.10 -18.83 -5.43
C GLU A 639 17.74 -20.08 -6.24
N LEU A 640 18.13 -20.15 -7.52
CA LEU A 640 17.88 -21.31 -8.38
C LEU A 640 18.67 -22.54 -7.90
N ARG A 641 19.95 -22.37 -7.50
CA ARG A 641 20.72 -23.46 -6.90
C ARG A 641 20.05 -24.00 -5.63
N ALA A 642 19.63 -23.11 -4.74
CA ALA A 642 18.96 -23.48 -3.50
C ALA A 642 17.62 -24.19 -3.76
N GLU A 643 16.90 -23.78 -4.80
CA GLU A 643 15.65 -24.39 -5.22
C GLU A 643 15.85 -25.84 -5.67
N ILE A 644 16.85 -26.11 -6.50
CA ILE A 644 17.15 -27.45 -7.01
C ILE A 644 17.78 -28.33 -5.93
N ALA A 645 18.68 -27.77 -5.11
CA ALA A 645 19.28 -28.46 -3.97
C ALA A 645 18.22 -28.94 -2.95
N GLY A 646 17.09 -28.23 -2.84
CA GLY A 646 15.95 -28.65 -2.03
C GLY A 646 15.16 -29.85 -2.59
N GLN A 647 15.39 -30.21 -3.85
CA GLN A 647 14.85 -31.41 -4.51
C GLN A 647 15.89 -32.53 -4.51
N ASP A 648 17.15 -32.19 -4.81
CA ASP A 648 18.27 -33.12 -4.89
C ASP A 648 19.58 -32.42 -4.51
N PRO A 649 20.22 -32.77 -3.38
CA PRO A 649 21.48 -32.16 -2.96
C PRO A 649 22.65 -32.38 -3.93
N GLU A 650 22.62 -33.44 -4.75
CA GLU A 650 23.70 -33.82 -5.67
C GLU A 650 23.42 -33.38 -7.12
N TRP A 651 22.46 -32.49 -7.33
CA TRP A 651 22.01 -32.08 -8.68
C TRP A 651 23.14 -31.50 -9.56
N GLU A 652 24.13 -30.80 -8.97
CA GLU A 652 25.24 -30.21 -9.73
C GLU A 652 26.11 -31.28 -10.42
N ALA A 653 26.21 -32.48 -9.83
CA ALA A 653 26.91 -33.60 -10.43
C ALA A 653 26.10 -34.27 -11.57
N SER A 654 24.77 -34.06 -11.59
CA SER A 654 23.89 -34.64 -12.61
C SER A 654 23.99 -33.91 -13.95
N LEU A 655 24.34 -32.61 -13.96
CA LEU A 655 24.49 -31.83 -15.20
C LEU A 655 25.64 -32.35 -16.09
N PRO A 656 26.91 -32.46 -15.63
CA PRO A 656 28.00 -32.96 -16.46
C PRO A 656 27.86 -34.45 -16.80
N ALA A 657 27.05 -35.20 -16.04
CA ALA A 657 26.77 -36.62 -16.32
C ALA A 657 25.84 -36.84 -17.54
N GLY A 658 25.26 -35.77 -18.11
CA GLY A 658 24.50 -35.81 -19.36
C GLY A 658 23.01 -36.09 -19.21
N GLY A 659 22.30 -36.16 -20.34
CA GLY A 659 20.83 -36.13 -20.40
C GLY A 659 20.11 -37.18 -19.56
N ALA A 660 20.64 -38.41 -19.45
CA ALA A 660 20.02 -39.48 -18.65
C ALA A 660 20.00 -39.17 -17.14
N ALA A 661 21.10 -38.61 -16.62
CA ALA A 661 21.19 -38.17 -15.22
C ALA A 661 20.25 -36.98 -14.97
N ILE A 662 20.22 -36.02 -15.90
CA ILE A 662 19.33 -34.85 -15.82
C ILE A 662 17.85 -35.28 -15.85
N HIS A 663 17.46 -36.24 -16.70
CA HIS A 663 16.10 -36.78 -16.70
C HIS A 663 15.73 -37.46 -15.38
N THR A 664 16.68 -38.17 -14.77
CA THR A 664 16.48 -38.78 -13.44
C THR A 664 16.27 -37.70 -12.38
N LEU A 665 17.06 -36.63 -12.42
CA LEU A 665 16.90 -35.46 -11.55
C LEU A 665 15.52 -34.80 -11.74
N ILE A 666 15.09 -34.53 -12.98
CA ILE A 666 13.78 -33.91 -13.26
C ILE A 666 12.63 -34.76 -12.68
N ARG A 667 12.72 -36.10 -12.79
CA ARG A 667 11.70 -37.02 -12.23
C ARG A 667 11.62 -36.97 -10.69
N ARG A 668 12.61 -36.42 -9.99
CA ARG A 668 12.57 -36.24 -8.53
C ARG A 668 11.80 -34.99 -8.08
N PHE A 669 11.50 -34.05 -9.00
CA PHE A 669 10.85 -32.79 -8.64
C PHE A 669 9.45 -33.01 -8.04
N LYS A 670 9.25 -32.53 -6.81
CA LYS A 670 7.98 -32.58 -6.07
C LYS A 670 7.67 -31.22 -5.44
N PRO A 671 6.70 -30.45 -5.96
CA PRO A 671 5.85 -30.71 -7.13
C PRO A 671 6.53 -30.31 -8.45
N PHE A 672 6.01 -30.81 -9.57
CA PHE A 672 6.18 -30.14 -10.87
C PHE A 672 5.37 -28.84 -10.90
N SER A 673 6.00 -27.76 -11.37
CA SER A 673 5.47 -26.41 -11.27
C SER A 673 5.29 -25.74 -12.64
N ALA A 674 6.10 -26.08 -13.65
CA ALA A 674 6.12 -25.37 -14.94
C ALA A 674 4.76 -25.33 -15.65
N HIS A 675 4.02 -26.43 -15.69
CA HIS A 675 2.70 -26.48 -16.32
C HIS A 675 1.62 -25.73 -15.53
N ARG A 676 1.75 -25.60 -14.21
CA ARG A 676 0.80 -24.83 -13.37
C ARG A 676 1.09 -23.34 -13.34
N VAL A 677 2.37 -23.00 -13.49
CA VAL A 677 2.92 -21.67 -13.22
C VAL A 677 3.22 -20.91 -14.51
N LEU A 678 3.98 -21.51 -15.43
CA LEU A 678 4.48 -20.79 -16.61
C LEU A 678 3.55 -20.90 -17.82
N ARG A 679 2.77 -21.99 -17.91
CA ARG A 679 1.86 -22.28 -19.02
C ARG A 679 1.01 -21.08 -19.45
N PRO A 680 0.31 -20.36 -18.55
CA PRO A 680 -0.54 -19.24 -18.95
C PRO A 680 0.21 -18.12 -19.68
N PHE A 681 1.44 -17.86 -19.25
CA PHE A 681 2.26 -16.78 -19.78
C PHE A 681 2.87 -17.17 -21.12
N VAL A 682 3.46 -18.37 -21.24
CA VAL A 682 4.07 -18.81 -22.50
C VAL A 682 3.04 -19.04 -23.60
N ASP A 683 1.84 -19.53 -23.26
CA ASP A 683 0.74 -19.68 -24.21
C ASP A 683 0.22 -18.30 -24.65
N ALA A 684 0.07 -17.34 -23.73
CA ALA A 684 -0.33 -15.98 -24.08
C ALA A 684 0.72 -15.29 -24.97
N TYR A 685 2.00 -15.48 -24.65
CA TYR A 685 3.11 -14.94 -25.41
C TYR A 685 3.18 -15.58 -26.79
N ARG A 686 2.83 -16.87 -26.93
CA ARG A 686 2.76 -17.55 -28.23
C ARG A 686 1.73 -16.90 -29.14
N VAL A 687 0.54 -16.56 -28.62
CA VAL A 687 -0.47 -15.83 -29.41
C VAL A 687 0.09 -14.51 -29.95
N VAL A 688 0.77 -13.73 -29.08
CA VAL A 688 1.36 -12.44 -29.48
C VAL A 688 2.54 -12.63 -30.45
N GLY A 689 3.42 -13.60 -30.21
CA GLY A 689 4.55 -13.92 -31.08
C GLY A 689 4.09 -14.36 -32.47
N ASP A 690 3.13 -15.29 -32.54
CA ASP A 690 2.54 -15.76 -33.80
C ASP A 690 1.80 -14.62 -34.53
N ALA A 691 1.13 -13.72 -33.79
CA ALA A 691 0.48 -12.54 -34.38
C ALA A 691 1.50 -11.53 -34.93
N LEU A 692 2.58 -11.25 -34.19
CA LEU A 692 3.66 -10.35 -34.63
C LEU A 692 4.37 -10.90 -35.87
N GLU A 693 4.64 -12.21 -35.93
CA GLU A 693 5.28 -12.84 -37.08
C GLU A 693 4.45 -12.69 -38.37
N ARG A 694 3.11 -12.68 -38.26
CA ARG A 694 2.19 -12.52 -39.40
C ARG A 694 1.99 -11.07 -39.84
N LEU A 695 2.40 -10.09 -39.03
CA LEU A 695 2.27 -8.69 -39.38
C LEU A 695 3.22 -8.32 -40.51
N ASP A 696 2.71 -7.58 -41.49
CA ASP A 696 3.52 -6.88 -42.46
C ASP A 696 4.48 -5.92 -41.73
N PRO A 697 5.81 -6.04 -41.89
CA PRO A 697 6.77 -5.13 -41.28
C PRO A 697 6.65 -3.69 -41.81
N GLY A 698 6.05 -3.45 -42.98
CA GLY A 698 5.84 -2.12 -43.55
C GLY A 698 4.57 -1.41 -43.06
N ALA A 699 3.66 -2.11 -42.37
CA ALA A 699 2.40 -1.54 -41.93
C ALA A 699 2.55 -0.70 -40.64
N PRO A 700 1.74 0.37 -40.46
CA PRO A 700 1.69 1.10 -39.20
C PRO A 700 1.19 0.19 -38.06
N PHE A 701 1.83 0.30 -36.89
CA PHE A 701 1.46 -0.50 -35.73
C PHE A 701 0.49 0.27 -34.83
N ASP A 702 -0.77 -0.19 -34.76
CA ASP A 702 -1.74 0.27 -33.76
C ASP A 702 -1.92 -0.77 -32.66
N GLU A 703 -1.61 -0.38 -31.42
CA GLU A 703 -1.66 -1.28 -30.27
C GLU A 703 -3.08 -1.77 -29.95
N ALA A 704 -4.07 -0.88 -30.04
CA ALA A 704 -5.44 -1.23 -29.67
C ALA A 704 -6.02 -2.28 -30.62
N THR A 705 -5.83 -2.08 -31.92
CA THR A 705 -6.22 -3.00 -32.98
C THR A 705 -5.45 -4.31 -32.90
N PHE A 706 -4.14 -4.26 -32.65
CA PHE A 706 -3.32 -5.46 -32.49
C PHE A 706 -3.73 -6.30 -31.28
N LEU A 707 -4.00 -5.69 -30.12
CA LEU A 707 -4.46 -6.42 -28.94
C LEU A 707 -5.86 -7.02 -29.16
N ALA A 708 -6.74 -6.32 -29.88
CA ALA A 708 -8.05 -6.86 -30.25
C ALA A 708 -7.93 -8.07 -31.19
N SER A 709 -7.02 -8.04 -32.18
CA SER A 709 -6.78 -9.19 -33.04
C SER A 709 -6.15 -10.38 -32.29
N CYS A 710 -5.29 -10.11 -31.30
CA CYS A 710 -4.76 -11.16 -30.41
C CYS A 710 -5.85 -11.83 -29.57
N ILE A 711 -6.89 -11.10 -29.14
CA ILE A 711 -8.05 -11.71 -28.45
C ILE A 711 -8.78 -12.68 -29.37
N SER A 712 -9.06 -12.27 -30.62
CA SER A 712 -9.69 -13.16 -31.61
C SER A 712 -8.82 -14.37 -31.93
N LEU A 713 -7.51 -14.19 -32.16
CA LEU A 713 -6.57 -15.27 -32.42
C LEU A 713 -6.41 -16.21 -31.22
N GLY A 714 -6.33 -15.64 -30.01
CA GLY A 714 -6.28 -16.40 -28.77
C GLY A 714 -7.52 -17.26 -28.61
N LYS A 715 -8.72 -16.72 -28.90
CA LYS A 715 -9.97 -17.51 -28.87
C LYS A 715 -9.98 -18.61 -29.93
N GLN A 716 -9.43 -18.36 -31.11
CA GLN A 716 -9.25 -19.42 -32.10
C GLN A 716 -8.31 -20.52 -31.57
N TYR A 717 -7.18 -20.17 -30.97
CA TYR A 717 -6.21 -21.15 -30.45
C TYR A 717 -6.76 -21.95 -29.28
N ASP A 718 -7.56 -21.31 -28.43
CA ASP A 718 -8.33 -21.91 -27.35
C ASP A 718 -9.28 -22.99 -27.88
N LEU A 719 -10.13 -22.64 -28.86
CA LEU A 719 -11.07 -23.58 -29.49
C LEU A 719 -10.40 -24.72 -30.26
N GLN A 720 -9.19 -24.48 -30.75
CA GLN A 720 -8.36 -25.50 -31.44
C GLN A 720 -7.50 -26.33 -30.47
N HIS A 721 -7.56 -26.06 -29.17
CA HIS A 721 -6.66 -26.63 -28.15
C HIS A 721 -5.16 -26.45 -28.48
N ARG A 722 -4.81 -25.40 -29.25
CA ARG A 722 -3.42 -24.99 -29.50
C ARG A 722 -2.82 -24.30 -28.28
N VAL A 723 -3.67 -23.65 -27.49
CA VAL A 723 -3.39 -23.17 -26.14
C VAL A 723 -4.11 -24.12 -25.20
N ARG A 724 -3.42 -24.62 -24.16
CA ARG A 724 -4.03 -25.59 -23.21
C ARG A 724 -4.56 -24.94 -21.94
N SER A 725 -4.28 -23.66 -21.76
CA SER A 725 -4.68 -22.87 -20.60
C SER A 725 -5.67 -21.80 -21.04
N HIS A 726 -6.95 -21.99 -20.69
CA HIS A 726 -8.02 -21.04 -21.02
C HIS A 726 -7.73 -19.62 -20.49
N GLU A 727 -7.03 -19.50 -19.36
CA GLU A 727 -6.64 -18.22 -18.79
C GLU A 727 -5.56 -17.47 -19.58
N SER A 728 -4.92 -18.11 -20.56
CA SER A 728 -3.91 -17.49 -21.43
C SER A 728 -4.53 -16.47 -22.40
N VAL A 729 -5.83 -16.61 -22.70
CA VAL A 729 -6.57 -15.65 -23.54
C VAL A 729 -6.97 -14.45 -22.68
N SER A 730 -6.00 -13.58 -22.42
CA SER A 730 -6.16 -12.42 -21.56
C SER A 730 -5.47 -11.19 -22.15
N LYS A 731 -6.22 -10.09 -22.29
CA LYS A 731 -5.69 -8.81 -22.78
C LYS A 731 -4.54 -8.30 -21.91
N VAL A 732 -4.56 -8.60 -20.61
CA VAL A 732 -3.50 -8.20 -19.67
C VAL A 732 -2.20 -8.94 -19.95
N LEU A 733 -2.27 -10.25 -20.23
CA LEU A 733 -1.08 -11.04 -20.58
C LEU A 733 -0.55 -10.66 -21.95
N PHE A 734 -1.44 -10.43 -22.94
CA PHE A 734 -1.03 -9.97 -24.26
C PHE A 734 -0.35 -8.60 -24.24
N ALA A 735 -0.86 -7.66 -23.43
CA ALA A 735 -0.23 -6.37 -23.24
C ALA A 735 1.18 -6.51 -22.62
N THR A 736 1.37 -7.48 -21.73
CA THR A 736 2.68 -7.73 -21.10
C THR A 736 3.67 -8.38 -22.07
N ALA A 737 3.22 -9.35 -22.88
CA ALA A 737 3.99 -9.89 -23.99
C ALA A 737 4.43 -8.81 -24.99
N LEU A 738 3.51 -7.88 -25.31
CA LEU A 738 3.79 -6.76 -26.21
C LEU A 738 4.81 -5.78 -25.61
N ARG A 739 4.79 -5.56 -24.28
CA ARG A 739 5.83 -4.78 -23.59
C ARG A 739 7.20 -5.43 -23.72
N LEU A 740 7.30 -6.75 -23.60
CA LEU A 740 8.55 -7.47 -23.87
C LEU A 740 8.99 -7.28 -25.32
N ALA A 741 8.08 -7.48 -26.27
CA ALA A 741 8.37 -7.34 -27.69
C ALA A 741 8.92 -5.95 -28.03
N ARG A 742 8.31 -4.89 -27.47
CA ARG A 742 8.81 -3.50 -27.58
C ARG A 742 10.19 -3.33 -26.97
N ASN A 743 10.41 -3.85 -25.77
CA ASN A 743 11.70 -3.76 -25.10
C ASN A 743 12.84 -4.43 -25.91
N ARG A 744 12.53 -5.47 -26.68
CA ARG A 744 13.47 -6.15 -27.59
C ARG A 744 13.48 -5.59 -29.01
N GLY A 745 12.79 -4.47 -29.27
CA GLY A 745 12.75 -3.80 -30.57
C GLY A 745 12.01 -4.57 -31.67
N ILE A 746 11.11 -5.49 -31.31
CA ILE A 746 10.30 -6.33 -32.22
C ILE A 746 9.07 -5.56 -32.73
N VAL A 747 8.71 -4.48 -32.03
CA VAL A 747 7.64 -3.55 -32.40
C VAL A 747 8.26 -2.15 -32.52
N PRO A 748 8.54 -1.67 -33.75
CA PRO A 748 9.18 -0.38 -33.96
C PRO A 748 8.21 0.79 -33.71
N ALA A 749 8.75 1.97 -33.40
CA ALA A 749 7.95 3.18 -33.17
C ALA A 749 7.35 3.77 -34.46
N ALA A 750 7.99 3.51 -35.60
CA ALA A 750 7.54 3.87 -36.94
C ALA A 750 7.85 2.72 -37.91
N PRO A 751 7.17 2.64 -39.06
CA PRO A 751 7.46 1.65 -40.08
C PRO A 751 8.93 1.73 -40.53
N PRO A 752 9.71 0.63 -40.47
CA PRO A 752 11.09 0.61 -40.93
C PRO A 752 11.19 0.75 -42.45
N ALA A 753 12.32 1.31 -42.91
CA ALA A 753 12.67 1.36 -44.32
C ALA A 753 12.85 -0.06 -44.90
N GLU A 754 12.70 -0.20 -46.23
CA GLU A 754 12.78 -1.50 -46.94
C GLU A 754 13.92 -2.44 -46.49
N PRO A 755 15.19 -2.00 -46.35
CA PRO A 755 16.28 -2.90 -45.95
C PRO A 755 16.15 -3.41 -44.51
N GLU A 756 15.49 -2.67 -43.63
CA GLU A 756 15.29 -3.04 -42.22
C GLU A 756 14.08 -3.95 -42.00
N ARG A 757 13.16 -4.04 -42.98
CA ARG A 757 11.96 -4.89 -42.91
C ARG A 757 12.32 -6.37 -42.81
N ALA A 758 13.28 -6.83 -43.61
CA ALA A 758 13.74 -8.23 -43.56
C ALA A 758 14.35 -8.59 -42.20
N ALA A 759 15.17 -7.70 -41.63
CA ALA A 759 15.75 -7.88 -40.30
C ALA A 759 14.68 -7.86 -39.19
N LEU A 760 13.64 -7.04 -39.32
CA LEU A 760 12.51 -7.05 -38.40
C LEU A 760 11.73 -8.37 -38.47
N SER A 761 11.44 -8.88 -39.67
CA SER A 761 10.78 -10.18 -39.87
C SER A 761 11.60 -11.32 -39.27
N ALA A 762 12.92 -11.33 -39.45
CA ALA A 762 13.81 -12.31 -38.84
C ALA A 762 13.77 -12.25 -37.30
N ARG A 763 13.80 -11.05 -36.71
CA ARG A 763 13.67 -10.87 -35.25
C ARG A 763 12.31 -11.31 -34.71
N ARG A 764 11.22 -11.04 -35.44
CA ARG A 764 9.86 -11.50 -35.09
C ARG A 764 9.76 -13.02 -35.10
N ARG A 765 10.33 -13.68 -36.13
CA ARG A 765 10.40 -15.15 -36.20
C ARG A 765 11.22 -15.73 -35.05
N ALA A 766 12.43 -15.21 -34.81
CA ALA A 766 13.27 -15.67 -33.70
C ALA A 766 12.57 -15.55 -32.34
N PHE A 767 11.82 -14.45 -32.12
CA PHE A 767 11.01 -14.28 -30.92
C PHE A 767 9.88 -15.31 -30.81
N ALA A 768 9.16 -15.59 -31.91
CA ALA A 768 8.13 -16.60 -31.92
C ALA A 768 8.70 -18.01 -31.67
N ASP A 769 9.84 -18.35 -32.27
CA ASP A 769 10.51 -19.64 -32.10
C ASP A 769 11.03 -19.85 -30.68
N GLU A 770 11.59 -18.80 -30.07
CA GLU A 770 12.00 -18.76 -28.67
C GLU A 770 10.84 -19.14 -27.73
N ILE A 771 9.65 -18.59 -27.98
CA ILE A 771 8.44 -18.84 -27.19
C ILE A 771 7.90 -20.25 -27.46
N ARG A 772 7.87 -20.69 -28.73
CA ARG A 772 7.45 -22.05 -29.10
C ARG A 772 8.33 -23.11 -28.43
N ALA A 773 9.64 -22.87 -28.30
CA ALA A 773 10.55 -23.74 -27.57
C ALA A 773 10.17 -23.84 -26.08
N ALA A 774 9.87 -22.70 -25.43
CA ALA A 774 9.40 -22.70 -24.05
C ALA A 774 8.07 -23.46 -23.89
N VAL A 775 7.11 -23.28 -24.81
CA VAL A 775 5.83 -24.01 -24.81
C VAL A 775 6.05 -25.53 -24.93
N ARG A 776 6.93 -25.97 -25.85
CA ARG A 776 7.25 -27.40 -26.01
C ARG A 776 7.83 -28.02 -24.73
N ARG A 777 8.73 -27.30 -24.04
CA ARG A 777 9.29 -27.78 -22.77
C ARG A 777 8.24 -27.84 -21.66
N VAL A 778 7.31 -26.89 -21.61
CA VAL A 778 6.16 -26.97 -20.70
C VAL A 778 5.25 -28.17 -21.03
N ASP A 779 5.02 -28.47 -22.32
CA ASP A 779 4.29 -29.66 -22.75
C ASP A 779 4.99 -30.96 -22.33
N ALA A 780 6.33 -31.00 -22.37
CA ALA A 780 7.11 -32.14 -21.90
C ALA A 780 6.98 -32.34 -20.37
N ILE A 781 6.99 -31.26 -19.58
CA ILE A 781 6.70 -31.36 -18.13
C ILE A 781 5.28 -31.86 -17.89
N ASP A 782 4.29 -31.37 -18.63
CA ASP A 782 2.89 -31.81 -18.51
C ASP A 782 2.75 -33.32 -18.81
N ALA A 783 3.50 -33.84 -19.79
CA ALA A 783 3.57 -35.27 -20.07
C ALA A 783 4.22 -36.08 -18.93
N LEU A 784 5.27 -35.56 -18.29
CA LEU A 784 5.87 -36.18 -17.09
C LEU A 784 4.88 -36.18 -15.92
N VAL A 785 4.11 -35.11 -15.74
CA VAL A 785 3.06 -35.02 -14.72
C VAL A 785 1.98 -36.08 -14.96
N ALA A 786 1.54 -36.25 -16.21
CA ALA A 786 0.60 -37.30 -16.58
C ALA A 786 1.17 -38.70 -16.30
N SER A 787 2.46 -38.91 -16.60
CA SER A 787 3.16 -40.17 -16.32
C SER A 787 3.22 -40.48 -14.82
N ARG A 788 3.49 -39.48 -13.97
CA ARG A 788 3.49 -39.65 -12.51
C ARG A 788 2.11 -40.00 -11.97
N ARG A 789 1.05 -39.34 -12.48
CA ARG A 789 -0.33 -39.67 -12.08
C ARG A 789 -0.73 -41.09 -12.49
N ALA A 790 -0.23 -41.56 -13.62
CA ALA A 790 -0.44 -42.93 -14.08
C ALA A 790 0.44 -43.97 -13.34
N GLY A 791 1.30 -43.56 -12.40
CA GLY A 791 2.20 -44.45 -11.67
C GLY A 791 3.37 -44.98 -12.52
N LEU A 792 3.67 -44.35 -13.66
CA LEU A 792 4.79 -44.74 -14.54
C LEU A 792 6.13 -44.20 -14.05
N ILE A 793 6.11 -43.17 -13.20
CA ILE A 793 7.27 -42.58 -12.52
C ILE A 793 6.86 -42.15 -11.10
N ASP A 794 7.83 -42.12 -10.18
CA ASP A 794 7.63 -41.83 -8.76
C ASP A 794 7.46 -40.33 -8.40
#